data_AF-A0A945GND6-F1
#
_entry.id   AF-A0A945GND6-F1
#
_cell.length_a   1.000
_cell.length_b   1.000
_cell.length_c   1.000
_cell.angle_alpha   90.00
_cell.angle_beta   90.00
_cell.angle_gamma   90.00
#
_symmetry.space_group_name_H-M   'P 1'
#
loop_
_entity.id
_entity.type
_entity.pdbx_description
1 polymer ?
#
loop_
_entity_poly.entity_id
_entity_poly.type
_entity_poly.pdbx_seq_one_letter_code
_entity_poly.pdbx_strand_id
1 'polypeptide(L)'
;MKYRFLLQSILASVLMLGIAVYAGRVLRLTGDWYIDPGGEEIGSLAPATIDFLEELDERLAITYFASSRERMPSHLKEVEEGVRRLLAAMRERAPERIDYRVIDPERSGAAGIVYAARKKASAFSVRRVRQDEHGEQKIWSSLILAYGNRPERLIQGIENAHLPYLEKLIIAQLKGLERPPRPVFAVAAPPTFRLLPAFLGEYGDVIEIDLERQTTIPPEADVLFWMQPATATPEHARQLRRFVDSGRSAILAGSAYAVGYLPEADKIRYIAQLLPTGWEDLLRPFGLRPLPDLLMDRNNGPVFIGEEGGGSREVIAPFHLRCLPAFYDMKSFVAPARGGLNFVAASALEIDPRRLSEIDFQAEIIGTTTENARVASLPSGSFEGTDLASGLPVPKQNLMVLLKTDDPWRGQLLTLASASPFQDGIINQPGYAHRIFLRTLVRTFTEPHRLVRARVERREPERLPPMGSGARTFWRFAAAFLVPLLFLAGGIWRYVGGGRLEMQGTIRPAIGALLGIAAVLLIGQLGRLGAGLYLDLTADRLNRPAALTRQLLAAAPDLEAELLITPRGGMPPPLKKVEGQVRSVLNESGIELTRIRPDQLSAQERAALEQQGLRPFPVEQVVEDAATVREVWSGLRLRRGARSAVIPRLDERTTMHLEFLLAAALDRLERGAGLDVAVISDLPRLSPAEALEDYHRQGLIPPSGVDVYSEVKSLLADYGYRVTYVNPRDPQ
;
A
#
# COMPACT_ATOMS: atom_id res chain seq x y z
N MET A 1 55.97 32.24 -17.28
CA MET A 1 55.35 31.82 -16.00
C MET A 1 53.82 31.78 -16.02
N LYS A 2 53.11 32.71 -16.68
CA LYS A 2 51.62 32.77 -16.73
C LYS A 2 50.91 31.49 -17.23
N TYR A 3 51.43 30.83 -18.27
CA TYR A 3 50.86 29.57 -18.78
C TYR A 3 50.97 28.40 -17.78
N ARG A 4 52.06 28.35 -17.00
CA ARG A 4 52.25 27.31 -15.98
C ARG A 4 51.30 27.50 -14.80
N PHE A 5 51.01 28.74 -14.41
CA PHE A 5 50.08 29.03 -13.32
C PHE A 5 48.62 28.74 -13.70
N LEU A 6 48.21 29.02 -14.95
CA LEU A 6 46.86 28.72 -15.42
C LEU A 6 46.64 27.21 -15.58
N LEU A 7 47.67 26.50 -16.05
CA LEU A 7 47.67 25.04 -16.08
C LEU A 7 47.61 24.46 -14.66
N GLN A 8 48.34 25.05 -13.70
CA GLN A 8 48.31 24.65 -12.28
C GLN A 8 46.95 24.90 -11.62
N SER A 9 46.27 26.01 -11.92
CA SER A 9 44.95 26.31 -11.37
C SER A 9 43.85 25.43 -11.96
N ILE A 10 43.91 25.13 -13.27
CA ILE A 10 43.01 24.15 -13.91
C ILE A 10 43.28 22.77 -13.34
N LEU A 11 44.55 22.37 -13.22
CA LEU A 11 44.93 21.09 -12.65
C LEU A 11 44.51 20.98 -11.19
N ALA A 12 44.66 22.04 -10.38
CA ALA A 12 44.22 22.08 -8.99
C ALA A 12 42.69 22.03 -8.86
N SER A 13 41.95 22.64 -9.79
CA SER A 13 40.48 22.58 -9.82
C SER A 13 39.97 21.19 -10.21
N VAL A 14 40.62 20.56 -11.21
CA VAL A 14 40.34 19.18 -11.61
C VAL A 14 40.76 18.20 -10.51
N LEU A 15 41.87 18.45 -9.81
CA LEU A 15 42.34 17.65 -8.69
C LEU A 15 41.40 17.79 -7.48
N MET A 16 40.90 19.00 -7.17
CA MET A 16 39.91 19.22 -6.13
C MET A 16 38.56 18.58 -6.45
N LEU A 17 38.11 18.65 -7.71
CA LEU A 17 36.92 17.93 -8.15
C LEU A 17 37.15 16.41 -8.05
N GLY A 18 38.34 15.95 -8.42
CA GLY A 18 38.78 14.57 -8.27
C GLY A 18 38.82 14.12 -6.80
N ILE A 19 39.33 14.95 -5.88
CA ILE A 19 39.37 14.71 -4.44
C ILE A 19 37.96 14.77 -3.85
N ALA A 20 37.07 15.65 -4.31
CA ALA A 20 35.68 15.68 -3.84
C ALA A 20 34.90 14.44 -4.31
N VAL A 21 35.11 14.02 -5.57
CA VAL A 21 34.53 12.79 -6.13
C VAL A 21 35.13 11.55 -5.45
N TYR A 22 36.44 11.56 -5.20
CA TYR A 22 37.15 10.46 -4.56
C TYR A 22 36.88 10.40 -3.06
N ALA A 23 36.78 11.52 -2.36
CA ALA A 23 36.33 11.59 -0.98
C ALA A 23 34.87 11.15 -0.87
N GLY A 24 33.99 11.55 -1.81
CA GLY A 24 32.64 10.99 -1.90
C GLY A 24 32.62 9.48 -2.19
N ARG A 25 33.66 8.95 -2.85
CA ARG A 25 33.84 7.52 -3.11
C ARG A 25 34.47 6.76 -1.94
N VAL A 26 35.42 7.37 -1.23
CA VAL A 26 36.08 6.87 -0.02
C VAL A 26 35.10 6.90 1.15
N LEU A 27 34.33 7.98 1.34
CA LEU A 27 33.19 8.02 2.28
C LEU A 27 32.13 6.95 1.98
N ARG A 28 32.05 6.47 0.73
CA ARG A 28 31.21 5.33 0.34
C ARG A 28 31.90 3.96 0.45
N LEU A 29 33.22 3.91 0.58
CA LEU A 29 34.03 2.68 0.61
C LEU A 29 34.60 2.36 2.01
N THR A 30 34.84 3.37 2.84
CA THR A 30 35.32 3.28 4.22
C THR A 30 34.19 3.74 5.14
N GLY A 31 33.24 2.85 5.40
CA GLY A 31 32.02 3.11 6.16
C GLY A 31 32.21 3.27 7.68
N ASP A 32 33.38 3.69 8.17
CA ASP A 32 33.73 3.62 9.59
C ASP A 32 33.77 4.97 10.33
N TRP A 33 33.59 6.10 9.66
CA TRP A 33 33.48 7.41 10.34
C TRP A 33 32.06 7.94 10.23
N TYR A 34 31.26 7.69 11.27
CA TYR A 34 29.92 8.22 11.44
C TYR A 34 29.96 9.27 12.56
N ILE A 35 29.71 10.54 12.22
CA ILE A 35 29.49 11.59 13.22
C ILE A 35 27.98 11.61 13.45
N ASP A 36 27.55 11.18 14.63
CA ASP A 36 26.16 11.17 15.07
C ASP A 36 25.91 12.31 16.06
N PRO A 37 25.53 13.51 15.58
CA PRO A 37 25.15 14.61 16.46
C PRO A 37 23.78 14.40 17.13
N GLY A 38 23.06 13.30 16.82
CA GLY A 38 21.72 12.99 17.34
C GLY A 38 21.67 11.93 18.43
N GLY A 39 22.73 11.12 18.61
CA GLY A 39 22.78 10.06 19.62
C GLY A 39 21.86 8.86 19.33
N GLU A 40 21.65 8.54 18.06
CA GLU A 40 20.88 7.38 17.57
C GLU A 40 21.78 6.19 17.15
N GLU A 41 23.03 6.15 17.59
CA GLU A 41 23.93 5.03 17.34
C GLU A 41 23.43 3.74 18.03
N ILE A 42 23.20 2.69 17.24
CA ILE A 42 22.67 1.38 17.68
C ILE A 42 23.57 0.68 18.73
N GLY A 43 24.84 1.10 18.87
CA GLY A 43 25.78 0.60 19.89
C GLY A 43 25.88 1.45 21.16
N SER A 44 25.28 2.65 21.18
CA SER A 44 25.31 3.57 22.32
C SER A 44 24.01 3.44 23.11
N LEU A 45 24.05 2.65 24.19
CA LEU A 45 22.87 2.40 25.02
C LEU A 45 22.41 3.66 25.76
N ALA A 46 21.09 3.85 25.86
CA ALA A 46 20.51 4.91 26.65
C ALA A 46 20.82 4.72 28.15
N PRO A 47 20.99 5.80 28.95
CA PRO A 47 21.27 5.69 30.38
C PRO A 47 20.25 4.82 31.14
N ALA A 48 18.96 5.03 30.88
CA ALA A 48 17.88 4.23 31.49
C ALA A 48 17.91 2.74 31.10
N THR A 49 18.52 2.40 29.97
CA THR A 49 18.75 1.01 29.58
C THR A 49 19.90 0.42 30.37
N ILE A 50 21.00 1.17 30.53
CA ILE A 50 22.16 0.75 31.33
C ILE A 50 21.72 0.43 32.75
N ASP A 51 21.01 1.36 33.41
CA ASP A 51 20.50 1.18 34.77
C ASP A 51 19.66 -0.11 34.89
N PHE A 52 18.74 -0.34 33.94
CA PHE A 52 17.90 -1.53 33.93
C PHE A 52 18.69 -2.83 33.73
N LEU A 53 19.74 -2.81 32.89
CA LEU A 53 20.56 -4.00 32.63
C LEU A 53 21.44 -4.37 33.82
N GLU A 54 21.92 -3.38 34.57
CA GLU A 54 22.69 -3.59 35.80
C GLU A 54 21.82 -4.17 36.94
N GLU A 55 20.54 -3.80 36.96
CA GLU A 55 19.54 -4.28 37.93
C GLU A 55 18.89 -5.63 37.57
N LEU A 56 19.25 -6.28 36.45
CA LEU A 56 18.62 -7.55 36.04
C LEU A 56 18.77 -8.63 37.11
N ASP A 57 17.68 -9.16 37.66
CA ASP A 57 17.74 -10.17 38.74
C ASP A 57 18.15 -11.57 38.27
N GLU A 58 17.83 -11.93 37.02
CA GLU A 58 18.08 -13.26 36.45
C GLU A 58 18.92 -13.20 35.16
N ARG A 59 19.34 -14.38 34.67
CA ARG A 59 20.08 -14.46 33.41
C ARG A 59 19.16 -14.25 32.20
N LEU A 60 19.61 -13.41 31.27
CA LEU A 60 18.99 -13.14 29.98
C LEU A 60 19.78 -13.84 28.88
N ALA A 61 19.20 -14.88 28.28
CA ALA A 61 19.74 -15.56 27.11
C ALA A 61 19.03 -15.07 25.84
N ILE A 62 19.80 -14.51 24.91
CA ILE A 62 19.31 -13.93 23.66
C ILE A 62 19.73 -14.81 22.49
N THR A 63 18.77 -15.21 21.66
CA THR A 63 19.05 -15.94 20.41
C THR A 63 18.57 -15.12 19.22
N TYR A 64 19.50 -14.71 18.36
CA TYR A 64 19.19 -14.01 17.12
C TYR A 64 19.29 -14.96 15.94
N PHE A 65 18.18 -15.16 15.23
CA PHE A 65 18.12 -15.91 13.98
C PHE A 65 18.30 -14.95 12.82
N ALA A 66 19.41 -15.09 12.08
CA ALA A 66 19.77 -14.19 11.00
C ALA A 66 20.24 -14.98 9.77
N SER A 67 19.73 -14.63 8.60
CA SER A 67 20.31 -15.08 7.33
C SER A 67 21.66 -14.41 7.11
N SER A 68 22.62 -15.13 6.53
CA SER A 68 23.91 -14.54 6.15
C SER A 68 23.78 -13.27 5.28
N ARG A 69 24.69 -12.32 5.49
CA ARG A 69 24.79 -11.04 4.75
C ARG A 69 24.72 -11.18 3.22
N GLU A 70 25.24 -12.27 2.67
CA GLU A 70 25.22 -12.54 1.22
C GLU A 70 23.82 -12.85 0.69
N ARG A 71 22.97 -13.45 1.52
CA ARG A 71 21.58 -13.77 1.20
C ARG A 71 20.64 -12.61 1.49
N MET A 72 20.99 -11.69 2.40
CA MET A 72 20.14 -10.55 2.67
C MET A 72 20.04 -9.60 1.45
N PRO A 73 18.83 -9.10 1.13
CA PRO A 73 18.65 -8.00 0.17
C PRO A 73 19.49 -6.78 0.54
N SER A 74 19.87 -5.97 -0.46
CA SER A 74 20.79 -4.84 -0.25
C SER A 74 20.38 -3.89 0.89
N HIS A 75 19.08 -3.65 1.06
CA HIS A 75 18.53 -2.78 2.11
C HIS A 75 18.47 -3.42 3.51
N LEU A 76 18.83 -4.70 3.67
CA LEU A 76 18.85 -5.40 4.96
C LEU A 76 20.24 -5.92 5.35
N LYS A 77 21.27 -5.72 4.50
CA LYS A 77 22.62 -6.23 4.74
C LYS A 77 23.27 -5.70 6.02
N GLU A 78 22.74 -4.62 6.58
CA GLU A 78 23.24 -3.99 7.80
C GLU A 78 22.48 -4.42 9.06
N VAL A 79 21.35 -5.14 8.92
CA VAL A 79 20.54 -5.57 10.05
C VAL A 79 21.32 -6.49 10.97
N GLU A 80 21.99 -7.51 10.43
CA GLU A 80 22.72 -8.46 11.27
C GLU A 80 23.80 -7.76 12.10
N GLU A 81 24.61 -6.90 11.47
CA GLU A 81 25.68 -6.15 12.13
C GLU A 81 25.12 -5.12 13.13
N GLY A 82 24.00 -4.48 12.81
CA GLY A 82 23.32 -3.57 13.72
C GLY A 82 22.83 -4.28 14.99
N VAL A 83 22.10 -5.39 14.83
CA VAL A 83 21.61 -6.19 15.96
C VAL A 83 22.78 -6.75 16.78
N ARG A 84 23.83 -7.26 16.12
CA ARG A 84 25.01 -7.79 16.81
C ARG A 84 25.71 -6.73 17.65
N ARG A 85 25.88 -5.50 17.12
CA ARG A 85 26.47 -4.38 17.87
C ARG A 85 25.65 -4.02 19.10
N LEU A 86 24.32 -3.92 18.97
CA LEU A 86 23.43 -3.68 20.10
C LEU A 86 23.57 -4.76 21.19
N LEU A 87 23.51 -6.04 20.81
CA LEU A 87 23.61 -7.16 21.75
C LEU A 87 24.99 -7.25 22.41
N ALA A 88 26.06 -6.91 21.69
CA ALA A 88 27.40 -6.81 22.24
C ALA A 88 27.48 -5.70 23.30
N ALA A 89 26.97 -4.51 23.00
CA ALA A 89 26.91 -3.40 23.94
C ALA A 89 26.11 -3.74 25.21
N MET A 90 24.99 -4.44 25.07
CA MET A 90 24.21 -4.94 26.23
C MET A 90 25.03 -5.92 27.08
N ARG A 91 25.70 -6.89 26.44
CA ARG A 91 26.54 -7.87 27.14
C ARG A 91 27.73 -7.23 27.86
N GLU A 92 28.35 -6.21 27.28
CA GLU A 92 29.46 -5.49 27.92
C GLU A 92 29.07 -4.85 29.26
N ARG A 93 27.81 -4.44 29.42
CA ARG A 93 27.30 -3.86 30.68
C ARG A 93 27.01 -4.91 31.74
N ALA A 94 26.50 -6.08 31.36
CA ALA A 94 26.16 -7.16 32.29
C ALA A 94 26.71 -8.52 31.82
N PRO A 95 28.04 -8.72 31.82
CA PRO A 95 28.69 -9.87 31.17
C PRO A 95 28.34 -11.22 31.81
N GLU A 96 28.01 -11.26 33.10
CA GLU A 96 27.62 -12.49 33.82
C GLU A 96 26.12 -12.80 33.74
N ARG A 97 25.30 -11.80 33.38
CA ARG A 97 23.84 -11.92 33.32
C ARG A 97 23.30 -12.02 31.90
N ILE A 98 24.00 -11.49 30.90
CA ILE A 98 23.55 -11.48 29.50
C ILE A 98 24.44 -12.37 28.64
N ASP A 99 23.82 -13.34 27.98
CA ASP A 99 24.45 -14.14 26.94
C ASP A 99 23.68 -13.99 25.63
N TYR A 100 24.38 -13.97 24.50
CA TYR A 100 23.74 -13.91 23.19
C TYR A 100 24.42 -14.81 22.18
N ARG A 101 23.62 -15.38 21.27
CA ARG A 101 24.08 -16.19 20.14
C ARG A 101 23.38 -15.78 18.86
N VAL A 102 24.11 -15.84 17.75
CA VAL A 102 23.58 -15.62 16.40
C VAL A 102 23.59 -16.95 15.66
N ILE A 103 22.43 -17.37 15.15
CA ILE A 103 22.25 -18.64 14.45
C ILE A 103 21.68 -18.35 13.07
N ASP A 104 22.27 -18.94 12.04
CA ASP A 104 21.68 -19.01 10.71
C ASP A 104 20.98 -20.38 10.57
N PRO A 105 19.62 -20.43 10.61
CA PRO A 105 18.88 -21.70 10.59
C PRO A 105 19.15 -22.50 9.33
N GLU A 106 19.29 -21.83 8.18
CA GLU A 106 19.49 -22.47 6.89
C GLU A 106 20.91 -23.02 6.74
N ARG A 107 21.92 -22.31 7.26
CA ARG A 107 23.30 -22.82 7.29
C ARG A 107 23.44 -24.04 8.20
N SER A 108 22.62 -24.11 9.24
CA SER A 108 22.57 -25.22 10.19
C SER A 108 21.71 -26.41 9.71
N GLY A 109 21.16 -26.33 8.50
CA GLY A 109 20.33 -27.38 7.90
C GLY A 109 19.02 -27.64 8.64
N ALA A 110 18.48 -28.86 8.50
CA ALA A 110 17.19 -29.23 9.07
C ALA A 110 17.13 -29.06 10.61
N ALA A 111 18.22 -29.32 11.33
CA ALA A 111 18.28 -29.14 12.78
C ALA A 111 18.11 -27.67 13.20
N GLY A 112 18.72 -26.74 12.46
CA GLY A 112 18.56 -25.30 12.70
C GLY A 112 17.15 -24.80 12.44
N ILE A 113 16.54 -25.24 11.34
CA ILE A 113 15.15 -24.91 10.98
C ILE A 113 14.18 -25.45 12.03
N VAL A 114 14.36 -26.71 12.47
CA VAL A 114 13.53 -27.32 13.53
C VAL A 114 13.72 -26.58 14.87
N TYR A 115 14.95 -26.19 15.21
CA TYR A 115 15.21 -25.41 16.41
C TYR A 115 14.52 -24.03 16.37
N ALA A 116 14.62 -23.31 15.24
CA ALA A 116 13.93 -22.04 15.05
C ALA A 116 12.40 -22.20 15.13
N ALA A 117 11.84 -23.22 14.48
CA ALA A 117 10.42 -23.53 14.50
C ALA A 117 9.90 -23.88 15.91
N ARG A 118 10.66 -24.67 16.70
CA ARG A 118 10.34 -24.95 18.12
C ARG A 118 10.26 -23.68 18.95
N LYS A 119 11.08 -22.70 18.60
CA LYS A 119 11.10 -21.37 19.20
C LYS A 119 10.11 -20.39 18.56
N LYS A 120 9.23 -20.89 17.67
CA LYS A 120 8.22 -20.13 16.92
C LYS A 120 8.79 -19.04 16.00
N ALA A 121 10.10 -19.02 15.76
CA ALA A 121 10.69 -18.14 14.76
C ALA A 121 10.45 -18.72 13.37
N SER A 122 10.02 -17.89 12.43
CA SER A 122 9.89 -18.26 11.02
C SER A 122 10.55 -17.24 10.10
N ALA A 123 10.96 -17.72 8.93
CA ALA A 123 11.38 -16.84 7.84
C ALA A 123 10.21 -15.99 7.36
N PHE A 124 10.49 -14.75 6.98
CA PHE A 124 9.52 -13.84 6.36
C PHE A 124 9.98 -13.49 4.94
N SER A 125 9.01 -13.28 4.05
CA SER A 125 9.27 -12.91 2.65
C SER A 125 9.59 -11.42 2.58
N VAL A 126 10.71 -11.08 1.95
CA VAL A 126 11.08 -9.69 1.63
C VAL A 126 11.12 -9.54 0.12
N ARG A 127 10.59 -8.43 -0.38
CA ARG A 127 10.62 -8.11 -1.81
C ARG A 127 12.06 -7.82 -2.24
N ARG A 128 12.57 -8.62 -3.16
CA ARG A 128 13.86 -8.45 -3.83
C ARG A 128 13.59 -7.84 -5.21
N VAL A 129 13.91 -6.56 -5.36
CA VAL A 129 13.89 -5.91 -6.68
C VAL A 129 15.24 -6.15 -7.35
N ARG A 130 15.24 -6.91 -8.45
CA ARG A 130 16.43 -7.07 -9.28
C ARG A 130 16.03 -6.88 -10.74
N GLN A 131 16.55 -5.83 -11.37
CA GLN A 131 16.41 -5.58 -12.82
C GLN A 131 14.96 -5.72 -13.33
N ASP A 132 14.04 -4.97 -12.72
CA ASP A 132 12.61 -4.90 -13.10
C ASP A 132 11.81 -6.21 -12.93
N GLU A 133 12.38 -7.25 -12.31
CA GLU A 133 11.65 -8.43 -11.83
C GLU A 133 11.40 -8.34 -10.32
N HIS A 134 10.14 -8.53 -9.93
CA HIS A 134 9.72 -8.69 -8.55
C HIS A 134 9.97 -10.14 -8.13
N GLY A 135 11.02 -10.38 -7.34
CA GLY A 135 11.23 -11.67 -6.67
C GLY A 135 10.90 -11.55 -5.19
N GLU A 136 10.21 -12.54 -4.62
CA GLU A 136 10.15 -12.69 -3.16
C GLU A 136 11.31 -13.56 -2.69
N GLN A 137 11.95 -13.15 -1.60
CA GLN A 137 12.98 -13.94 -0.95
C GLN A 137 12.67 -14.11 0.52
N LYS A 138 12.63 -15.36 0.99
CA LYS A 138 12.52 -15.66 2.41
C LYS A 138 13.84 -15.42 3.11
N ILE A 139 13.81 -14.67 4.20
CA ILE A 139 14.97 -14.41 5.06
C ILE A 139 14.62 -14.63 6.52
N TRP A 140 15.65 -14.84 7.33
CA TRP A 140 15.56 -14.92 8.78
C TRP A 140 16.09 -13.64 9.40
N SER A 141 15.27 -13.01 10.25
CA SER A 141 15.68 -11.92 11.12
C SER A 141 14.69 -11.90 12.30
N SER A 142 15.03 -12.61 13.37
CA SER A 142 14.16 -12.76 14.54
C SER A 142 14.97 -12.91 15.81
N LEU A 143 14.56 -12.24 16.87
CA LEU A 143 15.24 -12.21 18.16
C LEU A 143 14.39 -12.89 19.22
N ILE A 144 15.00 -13.75 20.03
CA ILE A 144 14.34 -14.43 21.14
C ILE A 144 15.01 -14.04 22.45
N LEU A 145 14.19 -13.61 23.40
CA LEU A 145 14.59 -13.23 24.75
C LEU A 145 14.09 -14.29 25.71
N ALA A 146 15.00 -15.01 26.36
CA ALA A 146 14.71 -15.95 27.44
C ALA A 146 15.26 -15.36 28.75
N TYR A 147 14.36 -14.93 29.64
CA TYR A 147 14.72 -14.29 30.89
C TYR A 147 14.31 -15.17 32.08
N GLY A 148 15.27 -15.87 32.65
CA GLY A 148 14.98 -16.79 33.75
C GLY A 148 14.02 -17.92 33.38
N ASN A 149 13.07 -18.22 34.26
CA ASN A 149 11.98 -19.19 34.02
C ASN A 149 10.71 -18.56 33.40
N ARG A 150 10.78 -17.31 32.93
CA ARG A 150 9.64 -16.60 32.33
C ARG A 150 9.41 -17.05 30.88
N PRO A 151 8.17 -16.91 30.35
CA PRO A 151 7.89 -17.28 28.97
C PRO A 151 8.74 -16.49 27.97
N GLU A 152 9.36 -17.19 27.03
CA GLU A 152 10.21 -16.59 26.00
C GLU A 152 9.45 -15.52 25.20
N ARG A 153 10.16 -14.46 24.81
CA ARG A 153 9.63 -13.37 23.98
C ARG A 153 10.30 -13.40 22.61
N LEU A 154 9.48 -13.46 21.56
CA LEU A 154 9.92 -13.43 20.17
C LEU A 154 9.65 -12.04 19.58
N ILE A 155 10.68 -11.44 19.00
CA ILE A 155 10.61 -10.24 18.16
C ILE A 155 10.93 -10.70 16.74
N GLN A 156 9.93 -10.73 15.87
CA GLN A 156 10.06 -11.25 14.51
C GLN A 156 10.15 -10.10 13.49
N GLY A 157 10.80 -10.36 12.35
CA GLY A 157 10.84 -9.43 11.23
C GLY A 157 11.66 -8.18 11.54
N ILE A 158 12.88 -8.32 12.08
CA ILE A 158 13.72 -7.15 12.37
C ILE A 158 14.32 -6.65 11.05
N GLU A 159 14.08 -5.39 10.72
CA GLU A 159 14.56 -4.71 9.50
C GLU A 159 15.41 -3.49 9.86
N ASN A 160 16.02 -2.86 8.84
CA ASN A 160 16.84 -1.65 9.04
C ASN A 160 16.06 -0.52 9.72
N ALA A 161 14.78 -0.35 9.36
CA ALA A 161 13.89 0.62 9.98
C ALA A 161 13.67 0.37 11.48
N HIS A 162 13.93 -0.85 11.96
CA HIS A 162 13.65 -1.27 13.34
C HIS A 162 14.83 -1.07 14.28
N LEU A 163 16.05 -0.96 13.74
CA LEU A 163 17.27 -0.88 14.53
C LEU A 163 17.29 0.32 15.51
N PRO A 164 16.87 1.54 15.14
CA PRO A 164 16.97 2.70 16.03
C PRO A 164 16.15 2.59 17.33
N TYR A 165 15.11 1.74 17.35
CA TYR A 165 14.26 1.55 18.53
C TYR A 165 14.27 0.12 19.07
N LEU A 166 15.10 -0.76 18.50
CA LEU A 166 15.21 -2.15 18.93
C LEU A 166 15.63 -2.25 20.41
N GLU A 167 16.54 -1.40 20.86
CA GLU A 167 16.93 -1.27 22.26
C GLU A 167 15.71 -1.05 23.16
N LYS A 168 14.95 0.02 22.90
CA LYS A 168 13.74 0.37 23.64
C LYS A 168 12.74 -0.77 23.64
N LEU A 169 12.59 -1.46 22.52
CA LEU A 169 11.69 -2.61 22.40
C LEU A 169 12.13 -3.78 23.28
N ILE A 170 13.41 -4.16 23.26
CA ILE A 170 13.93 -5.25 24.09
C ILE A 170 13.64 -4.96 25.57
N ILE A 171 13.99 -3.75 26.02
CA ILE A 171 13.77 -3.33 27.41
C ILE A 171 12.28 -3.31 27.76
N ALA A 172 11.43 -2.79 26.88
CA ALA A 172 10.00 -2.77 27.11
C ALA A 172 9.40 -4.19 27.16
N GLN A 173 9.91 -5.14 26.37
CA GLN A 173 9.48 -6.54 26.43
C GLN A 173 9.90 -7.21 27.74
N LEU A 174 11.12 -6.92 28.23
CA LEU A 174 11.60 -7.42 29.52
C LEU A 174 10.79 -6.84 30.69
N LYS A 175 10.57 -5.52 30.71
CA LYS A 175 9.69 -4.88 31.71
C LYS A 175 8.26 -5.42 31.65
N GLY A 176 7.75 -5.69 30.44
CA GLY A 176 6.43 -6.29 30.21
C GLY A 176 6.30 -7.75 30.69
N LEU A 177 7.41 -8.46 30.91
CA LEU A 177 7.40 -9.79 31.54
C LEU A 177 7.14 -9.71 33.04
N GLU A 178 7.62 -8.66 33.70
CA GLU A 178 7.42 -8.43 35.13
C GLU A 178 6.09 -7.73 35.42
N ARG A 179 5.76 -6.74 34.59
CA ARG A 179 4.55 -5.92 34.73
C ARG A 179 3.86 -5.80 33.36
N PRO A 180 2.94 -6.73 33.04
CA PRO A 180 2.20 -6.68 31.78
C PRO A 180 1.48 -5.33 31.62
N PRO A 181 1.59 -4.66 30.45
CA PRO A 181 0.88 -3.42 30.23
C PRO A 181 -0.64 -3.63 30.29
N ARG A 182 -1.35 -2.72 30.96
CA ARG A 182 -2.81 -2.66 30.89
C ARG A 182 -3.22 -2.03 29.55
N PRO A 183 -4.13 -2.65 28.79
CA PRO A 183 -4.58 -2.09 27.51
C PRO A 183 -5.43 -0.84 27.69
N VAL A 184 -5.35 0.07 26.73
CA VAL A 184 -6.22 1.24 26.60
C VAL A 184 -7.10 1.08 25.36
N PHE A 185 -8.42 1.10 25.56
CA PHE A 185 -9.41 0.98 24.49
C PHE A 185 -9.98 2.34 24.13
N ALA A 186 -9.88 2.75 22.87
CA ALA A 186 -10.67 3.85 22.34
C ALA A 186 -12.01 3.31 21.81
N VAL A 187 -13.13 3.91 22.21
CA VAL A 187 -14.46 3.51 21.75
C VAL A 187 -15.18 4.69 21.13
N ALA A 188 -15.47 4.60 19.83
CA ALA A 188 -16.35 5.48 19.09
C ALA A 188 -17.63 4.72 18.77
N ALA A 189 -18.70 4.95 19.54
CA ALA A 189 -19.96 4.24 19.35
C ALA A 189 -21.15 5.13 19.72
N PRO A 190 -22.31 4.99 19.06
CA PRO A 190 -23.52 5.71 19.43
C PRO A 190 -24.10 5.19 20.77
N PRO A 191 -25.08 5.90 21.37
CA PRO A 191 -25.61 5.59 22.70
C PRO A 191 -26.28 4.23 22.88
N THR A 192 -26.47 3.45 21.81
CA THR A 192 -27.05 2.09 21.81
C THR A 192 -26.03 0.98 22.12
N PHE A 193 -24.80 1.35 22.45
CA PHE A 193 -23.68 0.42 22.72
C PHE A 193 -23.08 0.63 24.12
N ARG A 194 -23.87 1.02 25.14
CA ARG A 194 -23.35 1.37 26.47
C ARG A 194 -22.70 0.20 27.19
N LEU A 195 -23.13 -1.02 26.91
CA LEU A 195 -22.55 -2.22 27.53
C LEU A 195 -21.16 -2.55 26.97
N LEU A 196 -20.81 -2.07 25.78
CA LEU A 196 -19.51 -2.35 25.15
C LEU A 196 -18.36 -1.67 25.93
N PRO A 197 -18.33 -0.33 26.15
CA PRO A 197 -17.35 0.31 27.02
C PRO A 197 -17.28 -0.31 28.42
N ALA A 198 -18.43 -0.62 29.03
CA ALA A 198 -18.47 -1.25 30.35
C ALA A 198 -17.77 -2.63 30.37
N PHE A 199 -18.00 -3.45 29.34
CA PHE A 199 -17.33 -4.74 29.19
C PHE A 199 -15.82 -4.58 28.96
N LEU A 200 -15.41 -3.62 28.12
CA LEU A 200 -14.00 -3.34 27.86
C LEU A 200 -13.27 -2.85 29.12
N GLY A 201 -13.97 -2.08 29.97
CA GLY A 201 -13.49 -1.61 31.28
C GLY A 201 -13.14 -2.73 32.27
N GLU A 202 -13.67 -3.94 32.08
CA GLU A 202 -13.27 -5.12 32.87
C GLU A 202 -11.82 -5.57 32.56
N TYR A 203 -11.28 -5.20 31.40
CA TYR A 203 -9.97 -5.66 30.91
C TYR A 203 -8.89 -4.57 30.87
N GLY A 204 -9.27 -3.30 30.84
CA GLY A 204 -8.34 -2.18 30.70
C GLY A 204 -9.02 -0.82 30.80
N ASP A 205 -8.27 0.24 30.52
CA ASP A 205 -8.77 1.60 30.58
C ASP A 205 -9.55 1.91 29.30
N VAL A 206 -10.66 2.66 29.40
CA VAL A 206 -11.52 2.97 28.26
C VAL A 206 -11.62 4.48 28.06
N ILE A 207 -11.40 4.92 26.83
CA ILE A 207 -11.52 6.30 26.39
C ILE A 207 -12.65 6.35 25.36
N GLU A 208 -13.79 6.90 25.77
CA GLU A 208 -14.89 7.19 24.86
C GLU A 208 -14.55 8.42 24.01
N ILE A 209 -14.68 8.29 22.69
CA ILE A 209 -14.32 9.32 21.72
C ILE A 209 -15.46 9.57 20.74
N ASP A 210 -15.62 10.82 20.32
CA ASP A 210 -16.62 11.23 19.33
C ASP A 210 -15.96 11.45 17.97
N LEU A 211 -15.77 10.38 17.21
CA LEU A 211 -15.16 10.45 15.87
C LEU A 211 -16.09 11.07 14.80
N GLU A 212 -17.30 11.49 15.14
CA GLU A 212 -18.16 12.25 14.23
C GLU A 212 -17.80 13.75 14.26
N ARG A 213 -17.30 14.24 15.40
CA ARG A 213 -16.90 15.65 15.59
C ARG A 213 -15.40 15.89 15.46
N GLN A 214 -14.57 14.91 15.81
CA GLN A 214 -13.12 14.99 15.74
C GLN A 214 -12.54 13.87 14.89
N THR A 215 -11.42 14.16 14.22
CA THR A 215 -10.79 13.19 13.32
C THR A 215 -9.64 12.43 13.96
N THR A 216 -9.17 12.90 15.12
CA THR A 216 -7.96 12.39 15.77
C THR A 216 -8.28 11.22 16.69
N ILE A 217 -7.54 10.12 16.52
CA ILE A 217 -7.55 8.97 17.43
C ILE A 217 -6.50 9.24 18.52
N PRO A 218 -6.82 9.08 19.82
CA PRO A 218 -5.86 9.32 20.90
C PRO A 218 -4.60 8.46 20.76
N PRO A 219 -3.38 9.04 20.88
CA PRO A 219 -2.13 8.29 20.71
C PRO A 219 -1.90 7.21 21.78
N GLU A 220 -2.49 7.39 22.96
CA GLU A 220 -2.45 6.44 24.08
C GLU A 220 -3.34 5.19 23.87
N ALA A 221 -4.28 5.22 22.93
CA ALA A 221 -5.14 4.08 22.65
C ALA A 221 -4.34 2.95 21.99
N ASP A 222 -4.54 1.72 22.46
CA ASP A 222 -3.91 0.52 21.87
C ASP A 222 -4.83 -0.20 20.88
N VAL A 223 -6.14 -0.16 21.15
CA VAL A 223 -7.16 -0.81 20.32
C VAL A 223 -8.34 0.15 20.13
N LEU A 224 -8.77 0.33 18.89
CA LEU A 224 -9.93 1.15 18.54
C LEU A 224 -11.15 0.26 18.27
N PHE A 225 -12.28 0.59 18.88
CA PHE A 225 -13.60 0.06 18.55
C PHE A 225 -14.42 1.19 17.91
N TRP A 226 -14.76 1.06 16.62
CA TRP A 226 -15.59 2.03 15.92
C TRP A 226 -16.90 1.39 15.43
N MET A 227 -17.98 1.70 16.14
CA MET A 227 -19.30 1.13 15.91
C MET A 227 -20.19 2.13 15.16
N GLN A 228 -20.76 1.68 14.05
CA GLN A 228 -21.78 2.35 13.25
C GLN A 228 -21.43 3.83 12.91
N PRO A 229 -20.31 4.11 12.23
CA PRO A 229 -19.94 5.48 11.85
C PRO A 229 -21.00 6.13 10.97
N ALA A 230 -21.60 7.23 11.42
CA ALA A 230 -22.55 7.99 10.61
C ALA A 230 -21.84 8.87 9.57
N THR A 231 -20.71 9.48 9.93
CA THR A 231 -19.93 10.36 9.06
C THR A 231 -18.48 9.88 8.98
N ALA A 232 -17.94 9.81 7.76
CA ALA A 232 -16.52 9.54 7.55
C ALA A 232 -15.95 10.47 6.49
N THR A 233 -14.77 11.02 6.77
CA THR A 233 -14.02 11.86 5.84
C THR A 233 -12.75 11.14 5.40
N PRO A 234 -12.11 11.56 4.30
CA PRO A 234 -10.79 11.03 3.94
C PRO A 234 -9.74 11.16 5.06
N GLU A 235 -9.88 12.16 5.95
CA GLU A 235 -8.99 12.30 7.10
C GLU A 235 -9.20 11.19 8.13
N HIS A 236 -10.44 10.75 8.37
CA HIS A 236 -10.73 9.60 9.23
C HIS A 236 -10.03 8.33 8.74
N ALA A 237 -10.12 8.06 7.44
CA ALA A 237 -9.43 6.91 6.85
C ALA A 237 -7.90 7.04 6.96
N ARG A 238 -7.33 8.25 6.80
CA ARG A 238 -5.89 8.50 7.00
C ARG A 238 -5.45 8.28 8.45
N GLN A 239 -6.22 8.76 9.42
CA GLN A 239 -5.92 8.60 10.85
C GLN A 239 -6.04 7.14 11.26
N LEU A 240 -7.09 6.44 10.82
CA LEU A 240 -7.22 5.00 11.01
C LEU A 240 -6.04 4.23 10.38
N ARG A 241 -5.61 4.61 9.17
CA ARG A 241 -4.46 3.99 8.52
C ARG A 241 -3.18 4.18 9.33
N ARG A 242 -2.89 5.41 9.79
CA ARG A 242 -1.75 5.70 10.67
C ARG A 242 -1.81 4.91 11.97
N PHE A 243 -3.01 4.81 12.57
CA PHE A 243 -3.23 4.02 13.77
C PHE A 243 -2.87 2.55 13.53
N VAL A 244 -3.34 1.95 12.44
CA VAL A 244 -3.02 0.55 12.09
C VAL A 244 -1.54 0.37 11.73
N ASP A 245 -0.95 1.28 10.95
CA ASP A 245 0.46 1.22 10.56
C ASP A 245 1.41 1.35 11.76
N SER A 246 0.97 1.99 12.85
CA SER A 246 1.70 2.06 14.13
C SER A 246 1.76 0.74 14.91
N GLY A 247 1.10 -0.32 14.43
CA GLY A 247 1.05 -1.63 15.09
C GLY A 247 -0.19 -1.86 15.95
N ARG A 248 -1.06 -0.84 16.09
CA ARG A 248 -2.31 -0.89 16.87
C ARG A 248 -3.44 -1.49 16.04
N SER A 249 -4.38 -2.17 16.67
CA SER A 249 -5.45 -2.87 15.93
C SER A 249 -6.79 -2.17 16.08
N ALA A 250 -7.64 -2.27 15.07
CA ALA A 250 -8.96 -1.65 15.10
C ALA A 250 -10.06 -2.67 14.76
N ILE A 251 -11.20 -2.54 15.44
CA ILE A 251 -12.42 -3.30 15.21
C ILE A 251 -13.46 -2.31 14.70
N LEU A 252 -13.87 -2.50 13.45
CA LEU A 252 -14.91 -1.71 12.80
C LEU A 252 -16.17 -2.56 12.67
N ALA A 253 -17.32 -2.02 13.03
CA ALA A 253 -18.58 -2.71 12.82
C ALA A 253 -19.65 -1.72 12.40
N GLY A 254 -20.36 -2.02 11.33
CA GLY A 254 -21.39 -1.11 10.81
C GLY A 254 -22.19 -1.76 9.69
N SER A 255 -23.33 -1.16 9.39
CA SER A 255 -24.15 -1.53 8.24
C SER A 255 -24.47 -0.32 7.36
N ALA A 256 -24.66 -0.55 6.06
CA ALA A 256 -25.14 0.46 5.11
C ALA A 256 -26.62 0.82 5.31
N TYR A 257 -27.38 0.00 6.03
CA TYR A 257 -28.79 0.24 6.31
C TYR A 257 -29.16 -0.23 7.72
N ALA A 258 -30.27 0.29 8.24
CA ALA A 258 -30.89 -0.17 9.47
C ALA A 258 -32.30 -0.69 9.18
N VAL A 259 -32.76 -1.65 9.99
CA VAL A 259 -34.15 -2.13 9.94
C VAL A 259 -34.79 -1.89 11.30
N GLY A 260 -35.81 -1.04 11.31
CA GLY A 260 -36.67 -0.77 12.46
C GLY A 260 -37.85 -1.73 12.52
N TYR A 261 -38.46 -1.82 13.70
CA TYR A 261 -39.60 -2.69 13.99
C TYR A 261 -40.79 -1.85 14.42
N LEU A 262 -41.93 -2.09 13.77
CA LEU A 262 -43.20 -1.46 14.06
C LEU A 262 -44.13 -2.58 14.55
N PRO A 263 -44.21 -2.80 15.89
CA PRO A 263 -45.09 -3.81 16.45
C PRO A 263 -46.54 -3.39 16.26
N GLU A 264 -47.35 -4.29 15.68
CA GLU A 264 -48.81 -4.21 15.64
C GLU A 264 -49.40 -5.36 16.47
N ALA A 265 -50.71 -5.31 16.77
CA ALA A 265 -51.37 -6.21 17.71
C ALA A 265 -51.08 -7.70 17.44
N ASP A 266 -51.15 -8.14 16.18
CA ASP A 266 -50.95 -9.55 15.79
C ASP A 266 -49.76 -9.77 14.84
N LYS A 267 -49.09 -8.70 14.39
CA LYS A 267 -48.03 -8.76 13.37
C LYS A 267 -46.91 -7.78 13.67
N ILE A 268 -45.77 -7.97 13.00
CA ILE A 268 -44.64 -7.04 13.05
C ILE A 268 -44.38 -6.57 11.64
N ARG A 269 -44.42 -5.25 11.46
CA ARG A 269 -43.98 -4.62 10.22
C ARG A 269 -42.57 -4.09 10.40
N TYR A 270 -41.80 -4.08 9.33
CA TYR A 270 -40.42 -3.63 9.33
C TYR A 270 -40.29 -2.37 8.48
N ILE A 271 -39.37 -1.49 8.85
CA ILE A 271 -39.01 -0.32 8.05
C ILE A 271 -37.51 -0.33 7.81
N ALA A 272 -37.09 -0.37 6.55
CA ALA A 272 -35.69 -0.31 6.19
C ALA A 272 -35.31 1.13 5.86
N GLN A 273 -34.14 1.56 6.33
CA GLN A 273 -33.61 2.89 6.07
C GLN A 273 -32.15 2.77 5.65
N LEU A 274 -31.81 3.31 4.48
CA LEU A 274 -30.42 3.47 4.07
C LEU A 274 -29.76 4.52 4.98
N LEU A 275 -28.59 4.18 5.52
CA LEU A 275 -27.82 5.06 6.37
C LEU A 275 -26.89 5.93 5.52
N PRO A 276 -26.38 7.05 6.06
CA PRO A 276 -25.40 7.88 5.38
C PRO A 276 -24.14 7.09 4.97
N THR A 277 -23.43 7.56 3.95
CA THR A 277 -22.29 6.84 3.33
C THR A 277 -21.04 6.76 4.21
N GLY A 278 -21.05 7.31 5.42
CA GLY A 278 -19.87 7.31 6.31
C GLY A 278 -19.27 5.92 6.52
N TRP A 279 -20.09 4.87 6.62
CA TRP A 279 -19.59 3.50 6.71
C TRP A 279 -18.84 3.06 5.45
N GLU A 280 -19.41 3.32 4.27
CA GLU A 280 -18.76 2.99 3.00
C GLU A 280 -17.51 3.82 2.76
N ASP A 281 -17.55 5.13 3.04
CA ASP A 281 -16.45 6.06 2.82
C ASP A 281 -15.25 5.77 3.74
N LEU A 282 -15.48 5.21 4.94
CA LEU A 282 -14.43 4.73 5.82
C LEU A 282 -13.74 3.47 5.27
N LEU A 283 -14.51 2.54 4.70
CA LEU A 283 -14.04 1.21 4.28
C LEU A 283 -13.39 1.20 2.89
N ARG A 284 -13.88 2.04 1.97
CA ARG A 284 -13.42 2.06 0.57
C ARG A 284 -11.90 2.22 0.43
N PRO A 285 -11.21 3.08 1.21
CA PRO A 285 -9.74 3.18 1.17
C PRO A 285 -9.00 1.90 1.54
N PHE A 286 -9.63 1.02 2.34
CA PHE A 286 -9.09 -0.27 2.77
C PHE A 286 -9.49 -1.42 1.84
N GLY A 287 -10.07 -1.15 0.67
CA GLY A 287 -10.48 -2.18 -0.28
C GLY A 287 -11.71 -2.99 0.15
N LEU A 288 -12.53 -2.44 1.04
CA LEU A 288 -13.80 -3.04 1.47
C LEU A 288 -14.96 -2.15 1.06
N ARG A 289 -16.08 -2.75 0.63
CA ARG A 289 -17.31 -2.02 0.28
C ARG A 289 -18.54 -2.72 0.84
N PRO A 290 -19.36 -2.06 1.69
CA PRO A 290 -20.63 -2.62 2.12
C PRO A 290 -21.65 -2.57 0.97
N LEU A 291 -22.39 -3.67 0.78
CA LEU A 291 -23.45 -3.74 -0.22
C LEU A 291 -24.78 -3.22 0.36
N PRO A 292 -25.53 -2.38 -0.38
CA PRO A 292 -26.74 -1.74 0.12
C PRO A 292 -27.98 -2.65 0.10
N ASP A 293 -27.89 -3.82 -0.55
CA ASP A 293 -29.00 -4.76 -0.65
C ASP A 293 -29.30 -5.47 0.68
N LEU A 294 -30.58 -5.71 0.95
CA LEU A 294 -31.06 -6.43 2.12
C LEU A 294 -30.60 -7.88 2.04
N LEU A 295 -29.68 -8.25 2.91
CA LEU A 295 -29.13 -9.59 3.00
C LEU A 295 -30.01 -10.46 3.89
N MET A 296 -30.33 -11.64 3.39
CA MET A 296 -31.17 -12.62 4.07
C MET A 296 -30.52 -13.99 4.01
N ASP A 297 -30.82 -14.83 5.00
CA ASP A 297 -30.38 -16.22 5.03
C ASP A 297 -31.48 -17.10 5.60
N ARG A 298 -31.48 -18.37 5.20
CA ARG A 298 -32.30 -19.40 5.82
C ARG A 298 -31.88 -19.65 7.27
N ASN A 299 -30.59 -19.50 7.58
CA ASN A 299 -30.10 -19.59 8.94
C ASN A 299 -30.30 -18.25 9.66
N ASN A 300 -31.48 -18.06 10.22
CA ASN A 300 -31.84 -16.90 11.03
C ASN A 300 -32.05 -17.27 12.49
N GLY A 301 -32.22 -16.26 13.35
CA GLY A 301 -32.58 -16.49 14.74
C GLY A 301 -33.30 -15.31 15.36
N PRO A 302 -33.75 -15.44 16.62
CA PRO A 302 -34.62 -14.46 17.23
C PRO A 302 -33.89 -13.15 17.55
N VAL A 303 -34.65 -12.07 17.64
CA VAL A 303 -34.27 -10.79 18.23
C VAL A 303 -35.37 -10.43 19.22
N PHE A 304 -34.96 -10.02 20.42
CA PHE A 304 -35.87 -9.65 21.50
C PHE A 304 -36.05 -8.13 21.49
N ILE A 305 -37.28 -7.68 21.28
CA ILE A 305 -37.64 -6.26 21.23
C ILE A 305 -38.37 -5.92 22.53
N GLY A 306 -38.07 -4.77 23.13
CA GLY A 306 -38.80 -4.28 24.30
C GLY A 306 -40.17 -3.74 23.91
N GLU A 307 -41.20 -4.05 24.68
CA GLU A 307 -42.54 -3.48 24.53
C GLU A 307 -42.80 -2.32 25.51
N GLU A 308 -43.69 -1.40 25.14
CA GLU A 308 -44.20 -0.35 26.02
C GLU A 308 -45.04 -0.99 27.15
N GLY A 309 -44.35 -1.40 28.22
CA GLY A 309 -44.94 -2.17 29.33
C GLY A 309 -43.95 -3.05 30.10
N GLY A 310 -42.69 -3.15 29.64
CA GLY A 310 -41.64 -3.92 30.32
C GLY A 310 -41.55 -5.39 29.94
N GLY A 311 -42.40 -5.84 29.00
CA GLY A 311 -42.29 -7.14 28.34
C GLY A 311 -41.25 -7.13 27.22
N SER A 312 -40.86 -8.32 26.76
CA SER A 312 -40.05 -8.47 25.54
C SER A 312 -40.72 -9.45 24.58
N ARG A 313 -40.84 -9.03 23.32
CA ARG A 313 -41.40 -9.83 22.22
C ARG A 313 -40.27 -10.43 21.39
N GLU A 314 -40.35 -11.74 21.17
CA GLU A 314 -39.44 -12.47 20.29
C GLU A 314 -39.86 -12.26 18.82
N VAL A 315 -38.90 -11.85 17.99
CA VAL A 315 -39.10 -11.59 16.56
C VAL A 315 -38.07 -12.36 15.77
N ILE A 316 -38.51 -13.14 14.78
CA ILE A 316 -37.62 -13.86 13.87
C ILE A 316 -37.88 -13.33 12.46
N ALA A 317 -36.83 -12.82 11.82
CA ALA A 317 -36.88 -12.34 10.44
C ALA A 317 -35.74 -12.92 9.59
N PRO A 318 -35.92 -13.06 8.25
CA PRO A 318 -34.89 -13.60 7.37
C PRO A 318 -33.56 -12.82 7.37
N PHE A 319 -33.57 -11.54 7.78
CA PHE A 319 -32.39 -10.67 7.90
C PHE A 319 -31.78 -10.65 9.31
N HIS A 320 -32.23 -11.52 10.23
CA HIS A 320 -31.59 -11.79 11.53
C HIS A 320 -30.61 -12.94 11.36
N LEU A 321 -29.49 -12.68 10.70
CA LEU A 321 -28.58 -13.71 10.25
C LEU A 321 -27.88 -14.37 11.44
N ARG A 322 -27.99 -15.69 11.53
CA ARG A 322 -27.30 -16.47 12.54
C ARG A 322 -26.01 -17.05 11.96
N CYS A 323 -24.86 -16.51 12.38
CA CYS A 323 -23.56 -17.06 12.00
C CYS A 323 -23.13 -18.12 13.03
N LEU A 324 -23.25 -19.40 12.68
CA LEU A 324 -22.84 -20.53 13.53
C LEU A 324 -21.33 -20.77 13.46
N PRO A 325 -20.71 -21.44 14.46
CA PRO A 325 -19.26 -21.74 14.45
C PRO A 325 -18.73 -22.44 13.20
N ALA A 326 -19.58 -23.15 12.45
CA ALA A 326 -19.19 -23.78 11.18
C ALA A 326 -18.97 -22.75 10.04
N PHE A 327 -19.48 -21.54 10.18
CA PHE A 327 -19.45 -20.49 9.16
C PHE A 327 -18.55 -19.31 9.54
N TYR A 328 -17.77 -19.43 10.63
CA TYR A 328 -16.72 -18.48 10.94
C TYR A 328 -15.46 -19.13 11.51
N ASP A 329 -14.29 -18.71 11.05
CA ASP A 329 -12.98 -19.24 11.42
C ASP A 329 -12.25 -18.28 12.36
N MET A 330 -11.88 -18.78 13.55
CA MET A 330 -11.13 -18.04 14.57
C MET A 330 -9.69 -18.55 14.73
N LYS A 331 -9.12 -19.28 13.76
CA LYS A 331 -7.73 -19.78 13.85
C LYS A 331 -6.69 -18.69 14.08
N SER A 332 -6.89 -17.50 13.52
CA SER A 332 -6.02 -16.34 13.70
C SER A 332 -6.20 -15.65 15.06
N PHE A 333 -7.05 -16.19 15.94
CA PHE A 333 -7.36 -15.65 17.27
C PHE A 333 -6.91 -16.61 18.37
N VAL A 334 -6.82 -16.10 19.60
CA VAL A 334 -6.32 -16.85 20.77
C VAL A 334 -7.23 -18.02 21.17
N ALA A 335 -8.50 -17.99 20.78
CA ALA A 335 -9.48 -19.03 21.10
C ALA A 335 -10.34 -19.39 19.87
N PRO A 336 -10.78 -20.65 19.75
CA PRO A 336 -11.60 -21.08 18.63
C PRO A 336 -13.01 -20.48 18.68
N ALA A 337 -13.70 -20.56 17.55
CA ALA A 337 -15.10 -20.21 17.39
C ALA A 337 -15.97 -20.97 18.40
N ARG A 338 -16.85 -20.24 19.12
CA ARG A 338 -17.75 -20.82 20.14
C ARG A 338 -19.10 -20.14 20.04
N GLY A 339 -20.16 -20.94 19.90
CA GLY A 339 -21.55 -20.48 19.83
C GLY A 339 -21.89 -19.64 18.60
N GLY A 340 -23.19 -19.38 18.39
CA GLY A 340 -23.65 -18.55 17.28
C GLY A 340 -23.47 -17.06 17.55
N LEU A 341 -23.30 -16.27 16.50
CA LEU A 341 -23.39 -14.82 16.49
C LEU A 341 -24.67 -14.40 15.75
N ASN A 342 -25.36 -13.41 16.28
CA ASN A 342 -26.54 -12.82 15.65
C ASN A 342 -26.14 -11.51 14.95
N PHE A 343 -26.42 -11.42 13.66
CA PHE A 343 -26.19 -10.26 12.82
C PHE A 343 -27.54 -9.74 12.31
N VAL A 344 -27.99 -8.62 12.86
CA VAL A 344 -29.21 -7.92 12.44
C VAL A 344 -28.87 -6.91 11.36
N ALA A 345 -29.64 -6.94 10.26
CA ALA A 345 -29.54 -5.97 9.16
C ALA A 345 -28.11 -5.79 8.62
N ALA A 346 -27.43 -6.91 8.34
CA ALA A 346 -26.03 -6.88 7.93
C ALA A 346 -25.85 -6.56 6.44
N SER A 347 -25.07 -5.53 6.13
CA SER A 347 -24.63 -5.22 4.78
C SER A 347 -23.41 -6.06 4.41
N ALA A 348 -23.56 -7.01 3.48
CA ALA A 348 -22.46 -7.86 3.01
C ALA A 348 -21.21 -7.04 2.62
N LEU A 349 -20.03 -7.57 2.91
CA LEU A 349 -18.76 -6.91 2.60
C LEU A 349 -18.18 -7.44 1.29
N GLU A 350 -18.14 -6.61 0.26
CA GLU A 350 -17.36 -6.87 -0.94
C GLU A 350 -15.89 -6.52 -0.70
N ILE A 351 -15.00 -7.33 -1.26
CA ILE A 351 -13.55 -7.21 -1.12
C ILE A 351 -12.97 -6.84 -2.50
N ASP A 352 -12.20 -5.76 -2.56
CA ASP A 352 -11.40 -5.37 -3.71
C ASP A 352 -9.94 -5.86 -3.52
N PRO A 353 -9.57 -6.99 -4.16
CA PRO A 353 -8.24 -7.58 -4.00
C PRO A 353 -7.14 -6.71 -4.60
N ARG A 354 -7.44 -5.93 -5.66
CA ARG A 354 -6.46 -5.03 -6.28
C ARG A 354 -6.11 -3.93 -5.29
N ARG A 355 -7.14 -3.30 -4.72
CA ARG A 355 -6.93 -2.24 -3.73
C ARG A 355 -6.16 -2.75 -2.52
N LEU A 356 -6.51 -3.93 -1.99
CA LEU A 356 -5.80 -4.56 -0.87
C LEU A 356 -4.32 -4.79 -1.18
N SER A 357 -3.99 -5.26 -2.39
CA SER A 357 -2.60 -5.44 -2.80
C SER A 357 -1.82 -4.12 -2.89
N GLU A 358 -2.45 -3.03 -3.33
CA GLU A 358 -1.83 -1.68 -3.37
C GLU A 358 -1.47 -1.17 -1.98
N ILE A 359 -2.30 -1.48 -0.98
CA ILE A 359 -2.11 -1.04 0.40
C ILE A 359 -1.32 -2.02 1.27
N ASP A 360 -0.86 -3.13 0.68
CA ASP A 360 -0.10 -4.21 1.33
C ASP A 360 -0.87 -4.89 2.48
N PHE A 361 -2.19 -5.06 2.26
CA PHE A 361 -3.08 -5.84 3.12
C PHE A 361 -3.56 -7.10 2.41
N GLN A 362 -3.81 -8.13 3.20
CA GLN A 362 -4.47 -9.37 2.81
C GLN A 362 -5.78 -9.46 3.57
N ALA A 363 -6.86 -9.81 2.87
CA ALA A 363 -8.15 -10.08 3.49
C ALA A 363 -8.26 -11.57 3.84
N GLU A 364 -8.41 -11.85 5.13
CA GLU A 364 -8.82 -13.15 5.65
C GLU A 364 -10.33 -13.12 5.92
N ILE A 365 -11.08 -13.99 5.25
CA ILE A 365 -12.52 -14.09 5.45
C ILE A 365 -12.76 -14.83 6.76
N ILE A 366 -13.26 -14.11 7.75
CA ILE A 366 -13.48 -14.63 9.10
C ILE A 366 -14.85 -15.26 9.24
N GLY A 367 -15.88 -14.71 8.61
CA GLY A 367 -17.24 -15.24 8.72
C GLY A 367 -18.08 -14.97 7.49
N THR A 368 -18.93 -15.93 7.15
CA THR A 368 -19.81 -15.86 5.98
C THR A 368 -21.26 -16.22 6.34
N THR A 369 -22.17 -15.92 5.42
CA THR A 369 -23.49 -16.53 5.39
C THR A 369 -23.41 -18.01 5.02
N THR A 370 -24.56 -18.69 5.04
CA THR A 370 -24.70 -20.04 4.47
C THR A 370 -24.80 -19.99 2.94
N GLU A 371 -24.92 -21.16 2.32
CA GLU A 371 -25.15 -21.33 0.88
C GLU A 371 -26.55 -20.90 0.43
N ASN A 372 -27.46 -20.67 1.36
CA ASN A 372 -28.83 -20.27 1.09
C ASN A 372 -29.03 -18.75 1.22
N ALA A 373 -27.96 -17.98 1.08
CA ALA A 373 -28.01 -16.53 1.13
C ALA A 373 -28.84 -15.97 -0.03
N ARG A 374 -29.65 -14.96 0.27
CA ARG A 374 -30.47 -14.25 -0.70
C ARG A 374 -30.33 -12.75 -0.48
N VAL A 375 -30.43 -11.99 -1.55
CA VAL A 375 -30.47 -10.53 -1.49
C VAL A 375 -31.75 -10.01 -2.13
N ALA A 376 -32.28 -8.94 -1.56
CA ALA A 376 -33.35 -8.17 -2.16
C ALA A 376 -32.98 -6.69 -2.12
N SER A 377 -33.45 -5.91 -3.10
CA SER A 377 -33.32 -4.46 -3.02
C SER A 377 -33.98 -3.94 -1.75
N LEU A 378 -33.36 -2.93 -1.13
CA LEU A 378 -33.85 -2.38 0.13
C LEU A 378 -35.28 -1.83 -0.05
N PRO A 379 -36.28 -2.29 0.73
CA PRO A 379 -37.66 -1.82 0.59
C PRO A 379 -37.79 -0.32 0.93
N SER A 380 -38.55 0.44 0.13
CA SER A 380 -38.74 1.88 0.31
C SER A 380 -39.88 2.28 1.27
N GLY A 381 -40.63 1.30 1.80
CA GLY A 381 -41.72 1.49 2.74
C GLY A 381 -41.79 0.37 3.78
N SER A 382 -42.86 0.34 4.57
CA SER A 382 -43.06 -0.73 5.55
C SER A 382 -43.35 -2.07 4.86
N PHE A 383 -42.70 -3.15 5.28
CA PHE A 383 -42.85 -4.49 4.72
C PHE A 383 -43.09 -5.55 5.80
N GLU A 384 -43.69 -6.67 5.41
CA GLU A 384 -43.87 -7.87 6.24
C GLU A 384 -42.84 -8.94 5.87
N GLY A 385 -42.68 -9.96 6.73
CA GLY A 385 -41.77 -11.08 6.46
C GLY A 385 -42.14 -11.89 5.21
N THR A 386 -43.43 -11.89 4.82
CA THR A 386 -43.92 -12.55 3.59
C THR A 386 -43.45 -11.86 2.32
N ASP A 387 -43.20 -10.55 2.37
CA ASP A 387 -42.79 -9.75 1.22
C ASP A 387 -41.33 -10.04 0.82
N LEU A 388 -40.58 -10.71 1.70
CA LEU A 388 -39.17 -11.06 1.53
C LEU A 388 -38.95 -12.39 0.80
N ALA A 389 -40.00 -13.05 0.31
CA ALA A 389 -39.92 -14.36 -0.31
C ALA A 389 -39.22 -14.35 -1.69
N SER A 390 -39.19 -13.21 -2.39
CA SER A 390 -38.71 -13.07 -3.79
C SER A 390 -37.23 -12.70 -3.94
N GLY A 391 -36.42 -12.80 -2.89
CA GLY A 391 -34.99 -12.44 -2.96
C GLY A 391 -34.19 -13.31 -3.94
N LEU A 392 -33.22 -12.70 -4.62
CA LEU A 392 -32.32 -13.37 -5.56
C LEU A 392 -31.33 -14.26 -4.77
N PRO A 393 -31.17 -15.54 -5.12
CA PRO A 393 -30.15 -16.39 -4.54
C PRO A 393 -28.76 -15.87 -4.90
N VAL A 394 -27.91 -15.75 -3.91
CA VAL A 394 -26.51 -15.32 -4.07
C VAL A 394 -25.56 -16.33 -3.44
N PRO A 395 -24.31 -16.38 -3.89
CA PRO A 395 -23.26 -17.12 -3.18
C PRO A 395 -23.09 -16.65 -1.74
N LYS A 396 -22.31 -17.41 -0.95
CA LYS A 396 -21.90 -17.02 0.41
C LYS A 396 -21.38 -15.57 0.40
N GLN A 397 -21.96 -14.75 1.28
CA GLN A 397 -21.60 -13.35 1.46
C GLN A 397 -20.71 -13.20 2.69
N ASN A 398 -19.77 -12.24 2.64
CA ASN A 398 -18.85 -12.00 3.74
C ASN A 398 -19.53 -11.17 4.84
N LEU A 399 -19.52 -11.69 6.07
CA LEU A 399 -20.04 -11.02 7.27
C LEU A 399 -18.92 -10.46 8.14
N MET A 400 -17.74 -11.09 8.14
CA MET A 400 -16.58 -10.65 8.91
C MET A 400 -15.32 -10.82 8.07
N VAL A 401 -14.51 -9.78 7.99
CA VAL A 401 -13.25 -9.76 7.24
C VAL A 401 -12.15 -9.20 8.12
N LEU A 402 -11.04 -9.93 8.27
CA LEU A 402 -9.84 -9.47 8.95
C LEU A 402 -8.81 -9.05 7.91
N LEU A 403 -8.46 -7.78 7.89
CA LEU A 403 -7.33 -7.29 7.11
C LEU A 403 -6.06 -7.42 7.96
N LYS A 404 -5.11 -8.18 7.42
CA LYS A 404 -3.78 -8.40 7.99
C LYS A 404 -2.71 -8.04 6.98
N THR A 405 -1.48 -7.91 7.44
CA THR A 405 -0.30 -7.74 6.58
C THR A 405 0.75 -8.77 6.98
N ASP A 406 1.69 -9.05 6.08
CA ASP A 406 2.82 -9.93 6.37
C ASP A 406 3.87 -9.24 7.26
N ASP A 407 3.87 -7.90 7.32
CA ASP A 407 4.69 -7.15 8.26
C ASP A 407 4.16 -7.39 9.69
N PRO A 408 4.89 -8.12 10.55
CA PRO A 408 4.42 -8.43 11.89
C PRO A 408 4.23 -7.18 12.74
N TRP A 409 4.79 -6.03 12.35
CA TRP A 409 4.79 -4.81 13.13
C TRP A 409 3.60 -3.89 12.88
N ARG A 410 2.87 -4.08 11.78
CA ARG A 410 1.62 -3.36 11.57
C ARG A 410 0.48 -4.06 12.30
N GLY A 411 -0.56 -3.29 12.56
CA GLY A 411 -1.77 -3.73 13.21
C GLY A 411 -2.69 -4.50 12.26
N GLN A 412 -3.83 -4.92 12.81
CA GLN A 412 -4.87 -5.63 12.06
C GLN A 412 -6.18 -4.83 12.13
N LEU A 413 -7.00 -4.98 11.09
CA LEU A 413 -8.33 -4.36 11.02
C LEU A 413 -9.40 -5.45 10.90
N LEU A 414 -10.22 -5.63 11.93
CA LEU A 414 -11.36 -6.55 11.87
C LEU A 414 -12.61 -5.75 11.52
N THR A 415 -13.26 -6.09 10.40
CA THR A 415 -14.46 -5.41 9.91
C THR A 415 -15.65 -6.36 9.94
N LEU A 416 -16.75 -5.93 10.57
CA LEU A 416 -18.01 -6.66 10.66
C LEU A 416 -19.11 -5.96 9.85
N ALA A 417 -19.90 -6.76 9.14
CA ALA A 417 -21.02 -6.36 8.29
C ALA A 417 -22.24 -5.79 9.06
N SER A 418 -22.22 -5.84 10.39
CA SER A 418 -23.20 -5.20 11.27
C SER A 418 -22.57 -4.95 12.63
N ALA A 419 -22.97 -3.87 13.29
CA ALA A 419 -22.61 -3.57 14.67
C ALA A 419 -23.47 -4.34 15.70
N SER A 420 -24.58 -4.94 15.28
CA SER A 420 -25.53 -5.63 16.17
C SER A 420 -24.93 -6.66 17.14
N PRO A 421 -23.84 -7.41 16.83
CA PRO A 421 -23.20 -8.29 17.83
C PRO A 421 -22.78 -7.58 19.13
N PHE A 422 -22.52 -6.27 19.07
CA PHE A 422 -22.07 -5.45 20.19
C PHE A 422 -23.17 -4.54 20.76
N GLN A 423 -24.35 -4.52 20.14
CA GLN A 423 -25.45 -3.63 20.52
C GLN A 423 -26.08 -4.07 21.84
N ASP A 424 -26.53 -3.08 22.64
CA ASP A 424 -27.26 -3.33 23.86
C ASP A 424 -28.52 -4.18 23.57
N GLY A 425 -28.82 -5.15 24.43
CA GLY A 425 -29.89 -6.14 24.23
C GLY A 425 -29.49 -7.37 23.41
N ILE A 426 -28.63 -7.22 22.39
CA ILE A 426 -28.13 -8.35 21.58
C ILE A 426 -26.87 -8.96 22.19
N ILE A 427 -25.95 -8.14 22.71
CA ILE A 427 -24.68 -8.61 23.29
C ILE A 427 -24.86 -9.63 24.43
N ASN A 428 -26.00 -9.60 25.13
CA ASN A 428 -26.36 -10.52 26.21
C ASN A 428 -27.46 -11.52 25.81
N GLN A 429 -27.72 -11.69 24.51
CA GLN A 429 -28.80 -12.54 24.03
C GLN A 429 -28.57 -14.02 24.44
N PRO A 430 -29.57 -14.69 25.03
CA PRO A 430 -29.44 -16.09 25.43
C PRO A 430 -29.28 -17.00 24.20
N GLY A 431 -28.43 -18.03 24.31
CA GLY A 431 -28.16 -18.97 23.21
C GLY A 431 -27.16 -18.48 22.16
N TYR A 432 -26.61 -17.27 22.36
CA TYR A 432 -25.56 -16.69 21.53
C TYR A 432 -24.30 -16.41 22.34
N ALA A 433 -23.18 -16.28 21.64
CA ALA A 433 -21.85 -16.20 22.25
C ALA A 433 -21.16 -14.86 22.02
N HIS A 434 -21.92 -13.77 21.90
CA HIS A 434 -21.38 -12.44 21.62
C HIS A 434 -20.35 -11.97 22.65
N ARG A 435 -20.60 -12.16 23.96
CA ARG A 435 -19.60 -11.85 25.01
C ARG A 435 -18.34 -12.72 24.93
N ILE A 436 -18.48 -13.99 24.56
CA ILE A 436 -17.34 -14.91 24.41
C ILE A 436 -16.50 -14.50 23.20
N PHE A 437 -17.16 -14.10 22.12
CA PHE A 437 -16.52 -13.53 20.95
C PHE A 437 -15.79 -12.23 21.29
N LEU A 438 -16.45 -11.26 21.93
CA LEU A 438 -15.81 -10.01 22.37
C LEU A 438 -14.62 -10.25 23.31
N ARG A 439 -14.73 -11.17 24.27
CA ARG A 439 -13.61 -11.60 25.11
C ARG A 439 -12.44 -12.15 24.29
N THR A 440 -12.73 -12.91 23.23
CA THR A 440 -11.72 -13.47 22.33
C THR A 440 -11.02 -12.37 21.54
N LEU A 441 -11.78 -11.38 21.04
CA LEU A 441 -11.23 -10.20 20.36
C LEU A 441 -10.30 -9.43 21.29
N VAL A 442 -10.77 -9.10 22.50
CA VAL A 442 -9.98 -8.39 23.51
C VAL A 442 -8.69 -9.14 23.79
N ARG A 443 -8.75 -10.44 24.09
CA ARG A 443 -7.55 -11.25 24.37
C ARG A 443 -6.57 -11.30 23.21
N THR A 444 -7.05 -11.31 21.97
CA THR A 444 -6.22 -11.41 20.76
C THR A 444 -5.52 -10.09 20.43
N PHE A 445 -6.23 -8.97 20.57
CA PHE A 445 -5.68 -7.65 20.24
C PHE A 445 -4.92 -6.98 21.39
N THR A 446 -5.05 -7.49 22.62
CA THR A 446 -4.37 -6.97 23.82
C THR A 446 -3.28 -7.89 24.36
N GLU A 447 -2.75 -8.81 23.54
CA GLU A 447 -1.64 -9.63 23.97
C GLU A 447 -0.44 -8.76 24.40
N PRO A 448 0.16 -8.99 25.59
CA PRO A 448 1.14 -8.07 26.17
C PRO A 448 2.29 -7.68 25.25
N HIS A 449 2.81 -8.65 24.48
CA HIS A 449 3.92 -8.41 23.57
C HIS A 449 3.53 -7.53 22.37
N ARG A 450 2.26 -7.57 21.92
CA ARG A 450 1.73 -6.69 20.87
C ARG A 450 1.56 -5.27 21.40
N LEU A 451 1.02 -5.11 22.61
CA LEU A 451 0.87 -3.81 23.26
C LEU A 451 2.21 -3.12 23.46
N VAL A 452 3.20 -3.84 24.01
CA VAL A 452 4.57 -3.32 24.17
C VAL A 452 5.11 -2.84 22.84
N ARG A 453 4.99 -3.66 21.79
CA ARG A 453 5.50 -3.33 20.46
C ARG A 453 4.83 -2.09 19.85
N ALA A 454 3.50 -1.97 19.97
CA ALA A 454 2.75 -0.83 19.44
C ALA A 454 3.04 0.49 20.18
N ARG A 455 3.40 0.41 21.48
CA ARG A 455 3.73 1.57 22.32
C ARG A 455 5.16 2.06 22.14
N VAL A 456 6.07 1.24 21.63
CA VAL A 456 7.41 1.71 21.25
C VAL A 456 7.26 2.59 20.02
N GLU A 457 7.18 3.90 20.26
CA GLU A 457 6.86 4.93 19.28
C GLU A 457 7.80 4.86 18.07
N ARG A 458 7.24 4.53 16.91
CA ARG A 458 7.86 4.75 15.61
C ARG A 458 7.68 6.22 15.27
N ARG A 459 8.64 7.07 15.62
CA ARG A 459 8.71 8.39 14.98
C ARG A 459 9.09 8.16 13.53
N GLU A 460 8.10 8.05 12.64
CA GLU A 460 8.38 8.26 11.23
C GLU A 460 8.85 9.71 11.08
N PRO A 461 10.07 9.95 10.56
CA PRO A 461 10.52 11.31 10.32
C PRO A 461 9.52 11.99 9.38
N GLU A 462 9.01 13.14 9.81
CA GLU A 462 8.04 13.90 9.04
C GLU A 462 8.63 14.18 7.66
N ARG A 463 8.02 13.60 6.61
CA ARG A 463 8.53 13.74 5.24
C ARG A 463 8.61 15.22 4.92
N LEU A 464 9.82 15.68 4.59
CA LEU A 464 10.02 17.05 4.13
C LEU A 464 9.05 17.31 2.96
N PRO A 465 8.25 18.39 3.01
CA PRO A 465 7.28 18.65 1.97
C PRO A 465 7.99 18.74 0.60
N PRO A 466 7.40 18.19 -0.46
CA PRO A 466 8.04 18.17 -1.77
C PRO A 466 8.35 19.60 -2.22
N MET A 467 9.64 19.90 -2.38
CA MET A 467 10.09 21.23 -2.81
C MET A 467 9.50 21.57 -4.18
N GLY A 468 8.83 22.72 -4.27
CA GLY A 468 8.28 23.22 -5.52
C GLY A 468 9.35 23.39 -6.62
N SER A 469 8.93 23.35 -7.88
CA SER A 469 9.80 23.44 -9.07
C SER A 469 10.73 24.65 -9.03
N GLY A 470 10.27 25.78 -8.48
CA GLY A 470 11.07 27.00 -8.29
C GLY A 470 12.19 26.83 -7.26
N ALA A 471 11.90 26.25 -6.10
CA ALA A 471 12.88 26.00 -5.04
C ALA A 471 13.98 25.02 -5.50
N ARG A 472 13.59 23.97 -6.25
CA ARG A 472 14.55 23.01 -6.82
C ARG A 472 15.48 23.65 -7.86
N THR A 473 14.97 24.59 -8.64
CA THR A 473 15.75 25.34 -9.64
C THR A 473 16.69 26.34 -8.96
N PHE A 474 16.22 27.02 -7.92
CA PHE A 474 17.01 27.94 -7.10
C PHE A 474 18.20 27.23 -6.44
N TRP A 475 17.99 26.09 -5.77
CA TRP A 475 19.07 25.35 -5.12
C TRP A 475 20.09 24.77 -6.10
N ARG A 476 19.64 24.33 -7.28
CA ARG A 476 20.56 23.91 -8.36
C ARG A 476 21.39 25.08 -8.88
N PHE A 477 20.79 26.26 -9.02
CA PHE A 477 21.51 27.48 -9.39
C PHE A 477 22.48 27.92 -8.28
N ALA A 478 22.07 27.89 -7.01
CA ALA A 478 22.94 28.22 -5.89
C ALA A 478 24.14 27.28 -5.78
N ALA A 479 23.92 25.96 -5.83
CA ALA A 479 24.99 24.98 -5.69
C ALA A 479 25.91 24.92 -6.93
N ALA A 480 25.36 25.00 -8.14
CA ALA A 480 26.13 24.85 -9.38
C ALA A 480 26.72 26.17 -9.91
N PHE A 481 26.14 27.33 -9.57
CA PHE A 481 26.58 28.64 -10.07
C PHE A 481 27.15 29.55 -8.98
N LEU A 482 26.49 29.69 -7.83
CA LEU A 482 26.93 30.63 -6.79
C LEU A 482 28.24 30.18 -6.12
N VAL A 483 28.39 28.89 -5.81
CA VAL A 483 29.60 28.37 -5.16
C VAL A 483 30.84 28.55 -6.06
N PRO A 484 30.85 28.16 -7.35
CA PRO A 484 31.99 28.43 -8.23
C PRO A 484 32.27 29.92 -8.41
N LEU A 485 31.22 30.75 -8.48
CA LEU A 485 31.35 32.20 -8.67
C LEU A 485 31.97 32.89 -7.46
N LEU A 486 31.62 32.47 -6.24
CA LEU A 486 32.24 32.96 -4.99
C LEU A 486 33.71 32.57 -4.89
N PHE A 487 34.10 31.39 -5.35
CA PHE A 487 35.52 31.00 -5.44
C PHE A 487 36.29 31.81 -6.48
N LEU A 488 35.67 32.09 -7.63
CA LEU A 488 36.24 32.94 -8.68
C LEU A 488 36.41 34.38 -8.19
N ALA A 489 35.40 34.91 -7.49
CA ALA A 489 35.44 36.22 -6.86
C ALA A 489 36.50 36.30 -5.75
N GLY A 490 36.62 35.27 -4.90
CA GLY A 490 37.69 35.17 -3.90
C GLY A 490 39.08 35.12 -4.52
N GLY A 491 39.24 34.41 -5.64
CA GLY A 491 40.48 34.38 -6.43
C GLY A 491 40.83 35.74 -7.04
N ILE A 492 39.86 36.44 -7.61
CA ILE A 492 40.03 37.78 -8.19
C ILE A 492 40.34 38.81 -7.10
N TRP A 493 39.61 38.78 -5.98
CA TRP A 493 39.81 39.70 -4.85
C TRP A 493 41.22 39.57 -4.26
N ARG A 494 41.73 38.34 -4.13
CA ARG A 494 43.11 38.07 -3.70
C ARG A 494 44.16 38.48 -4.73
N TYR A 495 43.82 38.45 -6.03
CA TYR A 495 44.69 38.89 -7.12
C TYR A 495 44.77 40.42 -7.25
N VAL A 496 43.67 41.13 -6.97
CA VAL A 496 43.61 42.61 -7.01
C VAL A 496 44.19 43.23 -5.72
N GLY A 497 44.09 42.54 -4.58
CA GLY A 497 44.67 42.97 -3.30
C GLY A 497 46.21 42.92 -3.22
N GLY A 498 46.89 42.27 -4.17
CA GLY A 498 48.35 42.23 -4.30
C GLY A 498 48.82 43.06 -5.50
N GLY A 499 48.90 44.38 -5.34
CA GLY A 499 49.08 45.33 -6.43
C GLY A 499 50.37 45.20 -7.25
N ARG A 500 50.24 45.26 -8.59
CA ARG A 500 50.69 46.36 -9.47
C ARG A 500 50.37 45.97 -10.94
N LEU A 501 49.45 46.71 -11.54
CA LEU A 501 48.99 46.56 -12.92
C LEU A 501 49.87 47.39 -13.85
N GLU A 502 50.69 46.74 -14.68
CA GLU A 502 51.02 47.28 -16.01
C GLU A 502 50.15 46.55 -17.03
N MET A 503 49.10 47.28 -17.44
CA MET A 503 48.11 46.83 -18.40
C MET A 503 48.59 47.26 -19.79
N GLN A 504 49.31 46.39 -20.49
CA GLN A 504 49.48 46.50 -21.94
C GLN A 504 48.89 45.26 -22.63
N GLY A 505 48.12 45.57 -23.67
CA GLY A 505 46.97 44.80 -24.12
C GLY A 505 47.26 43.43 -24.71
N THR A 506 46.27 42.53 -24.57
CA THR A 506 45.50 42.08 -25.74
C THR A 506 44.20 41.42 -25.29
N ILE A 507 43.09 41.93 -25.80
CA ILE A 507 41.70 41.50 -25.54
C ILE A 507 41.43 40.16 -26.25
N ARG A 508 42.10 39.08 -25.80
CA ARG A 508 41.90 37.72 -26.33
C ARG A 508 41.37 36.69 -25.32
N PRO A 509 41.64 36.75 -24.00
CA PRO A 509 41.14 35.71 -23.09
C PRO A 509 39.66 35.89 -22.71
N ALA A 510 39.14 37.13 -22.75
CA ALA A 510 37.71 37.39 -22.52
C ALA A 510 36.83 36.84 -23.65
N ILE A 511 37.33 36.88 -24.90
CA ILE A 511 36.62 36.33 -26.07
C ILE A 511 36.58 34.80 -26.01
N GLY A 512 37.63 34.14 -25.52
CA GLY A 512 37.65 32.69 -25.33
C GLY A 512 36.66 32.20 -24.25
N ALA A 513 36.54 32.95 -23.15
CA ALA A 513 35.53 32.66 -22.11
C ALA A 513 34.11 32.92 -22.62
N LEU A 514 33.88 34.02 -23.36
CA LEU A 514 32.59 34.32 -24.00
C LEU A 514 32.22 33.30 -25.07
N LEU A 515 33.17 32.80 -25.87
CA LEU A 515 32.94 31.75 -26.86
C LEU A 515 32.64 30.40 -26.21
N GLY A 516 33.28 30.06 -25.09
CA GLY A 516 32.96 28.87 -24.30
C GLY A 516 31.54 28.93 -23.72
N ILE A 517 31.16 30.07 -23.16
CA ILE A 517 29.80 30.32 -22.65
C ILE A 517 28.78 30.31 -23.81
N ALA A 518 29.11 30.93 -24.95
CA ALA A 518 28.26 30.93 -26.13
C ALA A 518 28.08 29.53 -26.72
N ALA A 519 29.12 28.70 -26.77
CA ALA A 519 29.02 27.32 -27.24
C ALA A 519 28.14 26.44 -26.33
N VAL A 520 28.26 26.61 -25.01
CA VAL A 520 27.38 25.92 -24.05
C VAL A 520 25.93 26.42 -24.17
N LEU A 521 25.72 27.71 -24.38
CA LEU A 521 24.39 28.29 -24.66
C LEU A 521 23.83 27.80 -26.01
N LEU A 522 24.66 27.62 -27.03
CA LEU A 522 24.26 27.16 -28.36
C LEU A 522 23.89 25.67 -28.35
N ILE A 523 24.65 24.84 -27.62
CA ILE A 523 24.31 23.42 -27.38
C ILE A 523 23.02 23.31 -26.55
N GLY A 524 22.84 24.19 -25.55
CA GLY A 524 21.61 24.28 -24.77
C GLY A 524 20.40 24.77 -25.56
N GLN A 525 20.60 25.67 -26.53
CA GLN A 525 19.55 26.17 -27.45
C GLN A 525 19.21 25.16 -28.55
N LEU A 526 20.20 24.43 -29.09
CA LEU A 526 19.97 23.30 -30.01
C LEU A 526 19.17 22.18 -29.33
N GLY A 527 19.39 21.94 -28.03
CA GLY A 527 18.54 21.06 -27.22
C GLY A 527 17.11 21.59 -26.99
N ARG A 528 16.86 22.89 -27.15
CA ARG A 528 15.53 23.53 -27.04
C ARG A 528 14.77 23.56 -28.37
N LEU A 529 15.45 23.56 -29.50
CA LEU A 529 14.84 23.72 -30.84
C LEU A 529 14.16 22.46 -31.39
N GLY A 530 14.14 21.33 -30.67
CA GLY A 530 13.24 20.20 -30.97
C GLY A 530 13.48 19.46 -32.31
N ALA A 531 14.42 19.91 -33.15
CA ALA A 531 14.84 19.23 -34.36
C ALA A 531 15.77 18.06 -33.99
N GLY A 532 15.18 16.90 -33.71
CA GLY A 532 15.90 15.66 -33.50
C GLY A 532 16.60 15.22 -34.79
N LEU A 533 17.87 15.60 -34.97
CA LEU A 533 18.77 14.90 -35.87
C LEU A 533 19.03 13.50 -35.28
N TYR A 534 18.17 12.53 -35.62
CA TYR A 534 18.39 11.12 -35.31
C TYR A 534 19.24 10.49 -36.43
N LEU A 535 20.53 10.34 -36.16
CA LEU A 535 21.42 9.50 -36.97
C LEU A 535 21.30 8.05 -36.46
N ASP A 536 20.49 7.23 -37.13
CA ASP A 536 20.42 5.80 -36.85
C ASP A 536 21.65 5.08 -37.43
N LEU A 537 22.65 4.89 -36.58
CA LEU A 537 23.92 4.23 -36.91
C LEU A 537 23.90 2.71 -36.64
N THR A 538 22.72 2.12 -36.38
CA THR A 538 22.61 0.68 -36.15
C THR A 538 22.59 -0.10 -37.48
N ALA A 539 23.32 -1.21 -37.55
CA ALA A 539 23.45 -2.03 -38.76
C ALA A 539 22.09 -2.56 -39.27
N ASP A 540 21.15 -2.79 -38.34
CA ASP A 540 19.81 -3.32 -38.63
C ASP A 540 18.73 -2.23 -38.76
N ARG A 541 19.10 -0.93 -38.74
CA ARG A 541 18.17 0.21 -38.80
C ARG A 541 17.02 0.11 -37.78
N LEU A 542 17.35 -0.26 -36.55
CA LEU A 542 16.37 -0.54 -35.48
C LEU A 542 15.56 0.68 -35.05
N ASN A 543 15.96 1.90 -35.46
CA ASN A 543 15.25 3.13 -35.14
C ASN A 543 14.39 3.66 -36.30
N ARG A 544 14.14 2.85 -37.33
CA ARG A 544 13.22 3.18 -38.44
C ARG A 544 11.98 2.28 -38.41
N PRO A 545 10.77 2.80 -38.67
CA PRO A 545 9.56 1.99 -38.77
C PRO A 545 9.68 0.91 -39.86
N ALA A 546 9.06 -0.24 -39.60
CA ALA A 546 8.99 -1.37 -40.53
C ALA A 546 8.40 -0.94 -41.88
N ALA A 547 8.80 -1.65 -42.95
CA ALA A 547 8.38 -1.33 -44.32
C ALA A 547 6.85 -1.39 -44.49
N LEU A 548 6.19 -2.34 -43.84
CA LEU A 548 4.73 -2.49 -43.85
C LEU A 548 4.03 -1.29 -43.18
N THR A 549 4.50 -0.86 -42.01
CA THR A 549 3.95 0.29 -41.28
C THR A 549 4.04 1.57 -42.12
N ARG A 550 5.18 1.78 -42.79
CA ARG A 550 5.36 2.92 -43.72
C ARG A 550 4.43 2.83 -44.93
N GLN A 551 4.21 1.65 -45.49
CA GLN A 551 3.26 1.47 -46.60
C GLN A 551 1.82 1.76 -46.16
N LEU A 552 1.40 1.27 -44.99
CA LEU A 552 0.05 1.48 -44.46
C LEU A 552 -0.20 2.97 -44.12
N LEU A 553 0.78 3.64 -43.51
CA LEU A 553 0.67 5.07 -43.20
C LEU A 553 0.71 5.94 -44.46
N ALA A 554 1.55 5.60 -45.46
CA ALA A 554 1.58 6.30 -46.74
C ALA A 554 0.29 6.15 -47.55
N ALA A 555 -0.44 5.04 -47.37
CA ALA A 555 -1.76 4.81 -47.97
C ALA A 555 -2.89 5.63 -47.31
N ALA A 556 -2.61 6.33 -46.20
CA ALA A 556 -3.55 7.15 -45.45
C ALA A 556 -3.06 8.60 -45.28
N PRO A 557 -2.96 9.40 -46.37
CA PRO A 557 -2.42 10.77 -46.31
C PRO A 557 -3.32 11.76 -45.54
N ASP A 558 -4.63 11.50 -45.46
CA ASP A 558 -5.61 12.33 -44.72
C ASP A 558 -5.77 11.91 -43.25
N LEU A 559 -4.79 11.17 -42.70
CA LEU A 559 -4.84 10.68 -41.33
C LEU A 559 -4.41 11.77 -40.35
N GLU A 560 -5.31 12.12 -39.45
CA GLU A 560 -4.98 12.98 -38.31
C GLU A 560 -4.67 12.12 -37.09
N ALA A 561 -3.52 12.36 -36.47
CA ALA A 561 -3.09 11.66 -35.27
C ALA A 561 -3.07 12.60 -34.07
N GLU A 562 -3.79 12.23 -33.02
CA GLU A 562 -3.89 13.00 -31.79
C GLU A 562 -3.44 12.17 -30.59
N LEU A 563 -2.35 12.60 -29.95
CA LEU A 563 -1.81 11.95 -28.76
C LEU A 563 -2.31 12.65 -27.51
N LEU A 564 -3.16 11.97 -26.75
CA LEU A 564 -3.60 12.40 -25.43
C LEU A 564 -2.61 11.86 -24.39
N ILE A 565 -1.76 12.75 -23.87
CA ILE A 565 -0.72 12.33 -22.93
C ILE A 565 -0.45 13.34 -21.82
N THR A 566 -0.31 12.85 -20.58
CA THR A 566 0.03 13.64 -19.40
C THR A 566 1.37 14.38 -19.57
N PRO A 567 1.51 15.63 -19.04
CA PRO A 567 2.77 16.36 -19.12
C PRO A 567 3.98 15.57 -18.59
N ARG A 568 5.14 15.71 -19.23
CA ARG A 568 6.37 14.95 -18.90
C ARG A 568 6.83 15.05 -17.44
N GLY A 569 6.52 16.15 -16.75
CA GLY A 569 6.79 16.32 -15.31
C GLY A 569 5.85 15.52 -14.40
N GLY A 570 4.65 15.18 -14.89
CA GLY A 570 3.69 14.32 -14.23
C GLY A 570 3.73 12.85 -14.67
N MET A 571 4.54 12.52 -15.68
CA MET A 571 4.69 11.15 -16.17
C MET A 571 5.74 10.35 -15.37
N PRO A 572 5.47 9.07 -15.05
CA PRO A 572 6.45 8.15 -14.49
C PRO A 572 7.69 7.99 -15.38
N PRO A 573 8.89 7.72 -14.83
CA PRO A 573 10.13 7.57 -15.59
C PRO A 573 10.04 6.70 -16.85
N PRO A 574 9.45 5.50 -16.83
CA PRO A 574 9.42 4.64 -18.01
C PRO A 574 8.57 5.23 -19.14
N LEU A 575 7.45 5.89 -18.82
CA LEU A 575 6.52 6.42 -19.80
C LEU A 575 6.95 7.77 -20.41
N LYS A 576 8.01 8.39 -19.89
CA LYS A 576 8.54 9.66 -20.42
C LYS A 576 9.03 9.58 -21.86
N LYS A 577 9.27 8.37 -22.40
CA LYS A 577 9.74 8.13 -23.76
C LYS A 577 8.61 7.96 -24.78
N VAL A 578 7.39 7.62 -24.34
CA VAL A 578 6.24 7.30 -25.20
C VAL A 578 5.93 8.43 -26.19
N GLU A 579 5.84 9.69 -25.71
CA GLU A 579 5.60 10.85 -26.58
C GLU A 579 6.66 11.00 -27.68
N GLY A 580 7.92 10.69 -27.34
CA GLY A 580 9.03 10.75 -28.30
C GLY A 580 8.95 9.64 -29.34
N GLN A 581 8.63 8.41 -28.92
CA GLN A 581 8.55 7.24 -29.80
C GLN A 581 7.38 7.35 -30.78
N VAL A 582 6.19 7.70 -30.29
CA VAL A 582 4.99 7.90 -31.14
C VAL A 582 5.23 9.00 -32.16
N ARG A 583 5.80 10.13 -31.73
CA ARG A 583 6.14 11.24 -32.63
C ARG A 583 7.17 10.83 -33.67
N SER A 584 8.18 10.03 -33.31
CA SER A 584 9.21 9.57 -34.25
C SER A 584 8.59 8.75 -35.38
N VAL A 585 7.76 7.75 -35.04
CA VAL A 585 7.15 6.83 -36.02
C VAL A 585 6.21 7.57 -36.98
N LEU A 586 5.38 8.49 -36.46
CA LEU A 586 4.42 9.25 -37.27
C LEU A 586 5.09 10.34 -38.13
N ASN A 587 6.04 11.09 -37.57
CA ASN A 587 6.76 12.15 -38.32
C ASN A 587 7.59 11.56 -39.46
N GLU A 588 8.24 10.41 -39.26
CA GLU A 588 8.99 9.72 -40.33
C GLU A 588 8.08 9.24 -41.48
N SER A 589 6.79 9.08 -41.21
CA SER A 589 5.78 8.69 -42.20
C SER A 589 5.01 9.89 -42.78
N GLY A 590 5.39 11.12 -42.42
CA GLY A 590 4.79 12.35 -42.93
C GLY A 590 3.46 12.75 -42.27
N ILE A 591 3.07 12.13 -41.16
CA ILE A 591 1.82 12.42 -40.43
C ILE A 591 2.13 13.36 -39.26
N GLU A 592 1.44 14.50 -39.21
CA GLU A 592 1.59 15.46 -38.12
C GLU A 592 0.87 14.96 -36.85
N LEU A 593 1.60 14.88 -35.74
CA LEU A 593 1.06 14.48 -34.44
C LEU A 593 0.58 15.71 -33.65
N THR A 594 -0.73 15.85 -33.49
CA THR A 594 -1.32 16.84 -32.60
C THR A 594 -1.29 16.33 -31.17
N ARG A 595 -0.81 17.15 -30.24
CA ARG A 595 -0.62 16.75 -28.84
C ARG A 595 -1.68 17.39 -27.94
N ILE A 596 -2.53 16.55 -27.37
CA ILE A 596 -3.59 17.00 -26.46
C ILE A 596 -3.16 16.76 -25.02
N ARG A 597 -3.35 17.78 -24.18
CA ARG A 597 -2.95 17.79 -22.78
C ARG A 597 -4.20 17.69 -21.89
N PRO A 598 -4.33 16.64 -21.06
CA PRO A 598 -5.52 16.46 -20.23
C PRO A 598 -5.82 17.66 -19.32
N ASP A 599 -4.78 18.33 -18.83
CA ASP A 599 -4.85 19.53 -17.98
C ASP A 599 -5.47 20.76 -18.67
N GLN A 600 -5.51 20.76 -20.01
CA GLN A 600 -6.09 21.84 -20.82
C GLN A 600 -7.55 21.58 -21.23
N LEU A 601 -8.06 20.37 -20.97
CA LEU A 601 -9.42 19.95 -21.33
C LEU A 601 -10.42 20.23 -20.21
N SER A 602 -11.62 20.67 -20.58
CA SER A 602 -12.78 20.76 -19.71
C SER A 602 -13.30 19.37 -19.29
N ALA A 603 -14.09 19.31 -18.22
CA ALA A 603 -14.67 18.05 -17.74
C ALA A 603 -15.58 17.37 -18.78
N GLN A 604 -16.29 18.15 -19.61
CA GLN A 604 -17.13 17.63 -20.69
C GLN A 604 -16.31 17.02 -21.83
N GLU A 605 -15.21 17.66 -22.22
CA GLU A 605 -14.31 17.12 -23.25
C GLU A 605 -13.60 15.84 -22.78
N ARG A 606 -13.23 15.75 -21.50
CA ARG A 606 -12.67 14.53 -20.91
C ARG A 606 -13.68 13.38 -20.94
N ALA A 607 -14.91 13.63 -20.51
CA ALA A 607 -15.97 12.62 -20.56
C ALA A 607 -16.24 12.12 -22.00
N ALA A 608 -16.18 13.01 -22.99
CA ALA A 608 -16.31 12.63 -24.41
C ALA A 608 -15.18 11.72 -24.90
N LEU A 609 -13.94 11.96 -24.46
CA LEU A 609 -12.78 11.11 -24.80
C LEU A 609 -12.84 9.74 -24.08
N GLU A 610 -13.33 9.71 -22.84
CA GLU A 610 -13.53 8.47 -22.07
C GLU A 610 -14.60 7.56 -22.70
N GLN A 611 -15.67 8.16 -23.25
CA GLN A 611 -16.70 7.46 -24.03
C GLN A 611 -16.13 6.87 -25.33
N GLN A 612 -15.11 7.51 -25.92
CA GLN A 612 -14.41 7.02 -27.11
C GLN A 612 -13.32 5.97 -26.79
N GLY A 613 -13.13 5.63 -25.51
CA GLY A 613 -12.19 4.59 -25.07
C GLY A 613 -10.80 5.10 -24.67
N LEU A 614 -10.55 6.42 -24.72
CA LEU A 614 -9.35 7.02 -24.14
C LEU A 614 -9.61 7.27 -22.66
N ARG A 615 -9.12 6.40 -21.78
CA ARG A 615 -9.32 6.52 -20.33
C ARG A 615 -7.98 6.69 -19.63
N PRO A 616 -7.95 7.40 -18.48
CA PRO A 616 -6.77 7.35 -17.63
C PRO A 616 -6.58 5.91 -17.14
N PHE A 617 -5.33 5.51 -16.98
CA PHE A 617 -4.99 4.24 -16.39
C PHE A 617 -3.98 4.42 -15.26
N PRO A 618 -4.08 3.58 -14.22
CA PRO A 618 -3.15 3.60 -13.11
C PRO A 618 -1.77 3.11 -13.57
N VAL A 619 -0.74 3.86 -13.22
CA VAL A 619 0.65 3.44 -13.36
C VAL A 619 1.31 3.47 -12.00
N GLU A 620 1.88 2.34 -11.64
CA GLU A 620 2.68 2.22 -10.44
C GLU A 620 4.02 2.91 -10.66
N GLN A 621 4.30 3.93 -9.84
CA GLN A 621 5.58 4.61 -9.81
C GLN A 621 6.19 4.44 -8.44
N VAL A 622 7.39 3.83 -8.41
CA VAL A 622 8.22 3.79 -7.21
C VAL A 622 8.87 5.15 -7.03
N VAL A 623 8.48 5.87 -5.99
CA VAL A 623 9.11 7.11 -5.55
C VAL A 623 9.56 6.89 -4.12
N GLU A 624 10.86 6.94 -3.87
CA GLU A 624 11.45 6.78 -2.52
C GLU A 624 10.93 5.53 -1.81
N ASP A 625 11.03 4.39 -2.50
CA ASP A 625 10.68 3.05 -2.00
C ASP A 625 9.20 2.86 -1.60
N ALA A 626 8.32 3.79 -1.98
CA ALA A 626 6.87 3.64 -1.90
C ALA A 626 6.26 3.50 -3.31
N ALA A 627 5.46 2.45 -3.52
CA ALA A 627 4.61 2.32 -4.69
C ALA A 627 3.51 3.38 -4.63
N THR A 628 3.56 4.34 -5.54
CA THR A 628 2.50 5.34 -5.72
C THR A 628 1.80 5.08 -7.03
N VAL A 629 0.52 4.72 -6.97
CA VAL A 629 -0.32 4.58 -8.15
C VAL A 629 -0.74 5.97 -8.60
N ARG A 630 -0.39 6.33 -9.83
CA ARG A 630 -0.77 7.59 -10.44
C ARG A 630 -1.60 7.34 -11.69
N GLU A 631 -2.77 7.95 -11.73
CA GLU A 631 -3.58 8.01 -12.95
C GLU A 631 -2.87 8.86 -13.99
N VAL A 632 -2.54 8.25 -15.13
CA VAL A 632 -1.94 8.93 -16.27
C VAL A 632 -2.79 8.72 -17.51
N TRP A 633 -2.74 9.72 -18.37
CA TRP A 633 -3.29 9.64 -19.72
C TRP A 633 -2.15 9.33 -20.66
N SER A 634 -2.33 8.29 -21.47
CA SER A 634 -1.42 7.96 -22.57
C SER A 634 -2.18 7.10 -23.56
N GLY A 635 -2.76 7.74 -24.58
CA GLY A 635 -3.52 7.06 -25.62
C GLY A 635 -3.47 7.84 -26.92
N LEU A 636 -3.62 7.13 -28.04
CA LEU A 636 -3.52 7.69 -29.39
C LEU A 636 -4.87 7.55 -30.10
N ARG A 637 -5.37 8.67 -30.61
CA ARG A 637 -6.54 8.71 -31.48
C ARG A 637 -6.09 8.94 -32.91
N LEU A 638 -6.61 8.13 -33.81
CA LEU A 638 -6.43 8.27 -35.25
C LEU A 638 -7.77 8.62 -35.88
N ARG A 639 -7.82 9.67 -36.69
CA ARG A 639 -9.04 10.15 -37.35
C ARG A 639 -8.84 10.24 -38.85
N ARG A 640 -9.86 9.80 -39.60
CA ARG A 640 -9.94 9.96 -41.06
C ARG A 640 -11.37 10.34 -41.42
N GLY A 641 -11.61 11.61 -41.71
CA GLY A 641 -12.95 12.16 -41.90
C GLY A 641 -13.85 11.96 -40.66
N ALA A 642 -14.98 11.27 -40.83
CA ALA A 642 -15.94 10.99 -39.74
C ALA A 642 -15.60 9.72 -38.92
N ARG A 643 -14.59 8.93 -39.34
CA ARG A 643 -14.20 7.70 -38.65
C ARG A 643 -13.05 7.96 -37.70
N SER A 644 -13.10 7.33 -36.53
CA SER A 644 -12.03 7.39 -35.54
C SER A 644 -11.71 6.00 -35.00
N ALA A 645 -10.44 5.75 -34.72
CA ALA A 645 -9.97 4.57 -34.03
C ALA A 645 -9.03 5.00 -32.90
N VAL A 646 -9.09 4.25 -31.81
CA VAL A 646 -8.38 4.58 -30.57
C VAL A 646 -7.45 3.43 -30.21
N ILE A 647 -6.23 3.79 -29.83
CA ILE A 647 -5.30 2.96 -29.07
C ILE A 647 -5.45 3.43 -27.62
N PRO A 648 -6.16 2.67 -26.77
CA PRO A 648 -6.66 3.16 -25.48
C PRO A 648 -5.53 3.39 -24.47
N ARG A 649 -4.46 2.60 -24.56
CA ARG A 649 -3.35 2.59 -23.61
C ARG A 649 -2.01 2.47 -24.35
N LEU A 650 -1.12 3.43 -24.10
CA LEU A 650 0.27 3.45 -24.54
C LEU A 650 1.19 3.51 -23.31
N ASP A 651 1.63 2.33 -22.89
CA ASP A 651 2.59 2.08 -21.82
C ASP A 651 3.85 1.37 -22.34
N GLU A 652 4.72 0.89 -21.47
CA GLU A 652 5.96 0.21 -21.89
C GLU A 652 5.69 -1.01 -22.79
N ARG A 653 4.68 -1.82 -22.45
CA ARG A 653 4.37 -3.07 -23.15
C ARG A 653 3.73 -2.81 -24.51
N THR A 654 2.73 -1.94 -24.55
CA THR A 654 2.01 -1.58 -25.78
C THR A 654 2.87 -0.73 -26.72
N THR A 655 3.76 0.11 -26.19
CA THR A 655 4.68 0.90 -27.03
C THR A 655 5.73 0.02 -27.74
N MET A 656 6.12 -1.11 -27.16
CA MET A 656 6.94 -2.12 -27.87
C MET A 656 6.22 -2.69 -29.11
N HIS A 657 4.88 -2.70 -29.10
CA HIS A 657 4.05 -3.15 -30.21
C HIS A 657 3.37 -2.00 -30.96
N LEU A 658 3.90 -0.78 -30.85
CA LEU A 658 3.29 0.43 -31.43
C LEU A 658 2.99 0.27 -32.92
N GLU A 659 3.93 -0.28 -33.70
CA GLU A 659 3.74 -0.48 -35.13
C GLU A 659 2.58 -1.43 -35.47
N PHE A 660 2.43 -2.51 -34.69
CA PHE A 660 1.30 -3.42 -34.81
C PHE A 660 -0.02 -2.73 -34.44
N LEU A 661 -0.03 -1.98 -33.33
CA LEU A 661 -1.22 -1.27 -32.87
C LEU A 661 -1.66 -0.18 -33.86
N LEU A 662 -0.70 0.50 -34.51
CA LEU A 662 -0.98 1.44 -35.60
C LEU A 662 -1.59 0.74 -36.81
N ALA A 663 -1.01 -0.38 -37.25
CA ALA A 663 -1.56 -1.17 -38.36
C ALA A 663 -2.99 -1.68 -38.04
N ALA A 664 -3.21 -2.21 -36.84
CA ALA A 664 -4.53 -2.66 -36.38
C ALA A 664 -5.53 -1.50 -36.22
N ALA A 665 -5.09 -0.32 -35.80
CA ALA A 665 -5.95 0.86 -35.72
C ALA A 665 -6.34 1.39 -37.12
N LEU A 666 -5.42 1.40 -38.08
CA LEU A 666 -5.71 1.75 -39.48
C LEU A 666 -6.70 0.77 -40.11
N ASP A 667 -6.51 -0.53 -39.88
CA ASP A 667 -7.42 -1.57 -40.35
C ASP A 667 -8.84 -1.41 -39.75
N ARG A 668 -8.94 -1.04 -38.46
CA ARG A 668 -10.22 -0.70 -37.80
C ARG A 668 -10.87 0.55 -38.40
N LEU A 669 -10.09 1.57 -38.78
CA LEU A 669 -10.61 2.75 -39.48
C LEU A 669 -11.21 2.39 -40.85
N GLU A 670 -10.60 1.44 -41.56
CA GLU A 670 -11.07 0.99 -42.87
C GLU A 670 -12.32 0.11 -42.78
N ARG A 671 -12.31 -0.89 -41.88
CA ARG A 671 -13.41 -1.87 -41.71
C ARG A 671 -14.60 -1.35 -40.90
N GLY A 672 -14.40 -0.34 -40.05
CA GLY A 672 -15.46 0.28 -39.24
C GLY A 672 -15.94 -0.55 -38.03
N ALA A 673 -15.33 -1.71 -37.74
CA ALA A 673 -15.64 -2.54 -36.58
C ALA A 673 -14.35 -3.12 -35.96
N GLY A 674 -14.32 -3.18 -34.63
CA GLY A 674 -13.30 -3.92 -33.89
C GLY A 674 -13.57 -5.43 -33.95
N LEU A 675 -12.52 -6.24 -33.76
CA LEU A 675 -12.68 -7.69 -33.64
C LEU A 675 -13.27 -8.02 -32.27
N ASP A 676 -14.40 -8.73 -32.27
CA ASP A 676 -15.07 -9.23 -31.07
C ASP A 676 -14.44 -10.56 -30.64
N VAL A 677 -13.98 -10.65 -29.39
CA VAL A 677 -13.37 -11.85 -28.80
C VAL A 677 -14.22 -12.31 -27.63
N ALA A 678 -14.80 -13.50 -27.74
CA ALA A 678 -15.51 -14.14 -26.65
C ALA A 678 -14.54 -14.95 -25.77
N VAL A 679 -14.56 -14.71 -24.46
CA VAL A 679 -13.78 -15.47 -23.47
C VAL A 679 -14.74 -16.32 -22.64
N ILE A 680 -14.59 -17.64 -22.71
CA ILE A 680 -15.38 -18.62 -21.95
C ILE A 680 -14.54 -19.12 -20.78
N SER A 681 -15.01 -18.91 -19.55
CA SER A 681 -14.33 -19.41 -18.34
C SER A 681 -15.30 -19.65 -17.19
N ASP A 682 -15.08 -20.70 -16.38
CA ASP A 682 -15.86 -21.00 -15.16
C ASP A 682 -15.37 -20.12 -13.99
N LEU A 683 -16.27 -19.70 -13.10
CA LEU A 683 -15.94 -18.91 -11.90
C LEU A 683 -16.05 -19.79 -10.65
N PRO A 684 -14.97 -20.45 -10.20
CA PRO A 684 -15.00 -21.16 -8.93
C PRO A 684 -14.88 -20.17 -7.76
N ARG A 685 -15.88 -20.13 -6.88
CA ARG A 685 -15.71 -19.65 -5.49
C ARG A 685 -15.87 -20.85 -4.55
N LEU A 686 -14.78 -21.59 -4.34
CA LEU A 686 -14.69 -22.55 -3.24
C LEU A 686 -14.89 -21.80 -1.92
N SER A 687 -15.58 -22.41 -0.94
CA SER A 687 -15.59 -21.84 0.40
C SER A 687 -14.17 -21.81 0.98
N PRO A 688 -13.86 -20.94 1.97
CA PRO A 688 -12.52 -20.88 2.56
C PRO A 688 -12.00 -22.23 3.07
N ALA A 689 -12.89 -23.12 3.53
CA ALA A 689 -12.54 -24.48 3.95
C ALA A 689 -12.23 -25.40 2.76
N GLU A 690 -13.02 -25.37 1.70
CA GLU A 690 -12.85 -26.21 0.51
C GLU A 690 -11.65 -25.75 -0.34
N ALA A 691 -11.44 -24.44 -0.45
CA ALA A 691 -10.26 -23.87 -1.10
C ALA A 691 -9.00 -24.34 -0.36
N LEU A 692 -8.96 -24.18 0.96
CA LEU A 692 -7.78 -24.54 1.74
C LEU A 692 -7.49 -26.06 1.70
N GLU A 693 -8.52 -26.91 1.64
CA GLU A 693 -8.34 -28.37 1.54
C GLU A 693 -7.81 -28.81 0.17
N ASP A 694 -8.34 -28.28 -0.93
CA ASP A 694 -7.87 -28.60 -2.29
C ASP A 694 -6.49 -27.98 -2.59
N TYR A 695 -6.23 -26.75 -2.13
CA TYR A 695 -4.93 -26.10 -2.31
C TYR A 695 -3.83 -26.72 -1.43
N HIS A 696 -4.16 -27.22 -0.23
CA HIS A 696 -3.23 -28.03 0.57
C HIS A 696 -2.94 -29.39 -0.06
N ARG A 697 -3.91 -30.03 -0.72
CA ARG A 697 -3.65 -31.25 -1.51
C ARG A 697 -2.73 -30.98 -2.70
N GLN A 698 -2.72 -29.77 -3.24
CA GLN A 698 -1.97 -29.40 -4.44
C GLN A 698 -0.65 -28.63 -4.17
N GLY A 699 -0.36 -28.26 -2.91
CA GLY A 699 0.87 -27.57 -2.53
C GLY A 699 1.00 -26.13 -3.04
N LEU A 700 -0.12 -25.46 -3.34
CA LEU A 700 -0.19 -24.11 -3.90
C LEU A 700 -0.83 -23.13 -2.92
N ILE A 701 -0.49 -21.84 -3.02
CA ILE A 701 -1.09 -20.75 -2.23
C ILE A 701 -2.43 -20.34 -2.88
N PRO A 702 -3.54 -20.25 -2.14
CA PRO A 702 -4.83 -19.92 -2.71
C PRO A 702 -4.86 -18.46 -3.20
N PRO A 703 -5.31 -18.17 -4.44
CA PRO A 703 -5.57 -16.82 -4.87
C PRO A 703 -6.80 -16.26 -4.14
N SER A 704 -6.71 -14.99 -3.73
CA SER A 704 -7.87 -14.20 -3.30
C SER A 704 -8.92 -14.20 -4.41
N GLY A 705 -10.21 -14.16 -4.05
CA GLY A 705 -11.34 -14.45 -4.96
C GLY A 705 -11.54 -13.49 -6.13
N VAL A 706 -10.64 -13.50 -7.11
CA VAL A 706 -10.69 -12.75 -8.35
C VAL A 706 -10.91 -13.71 -9.53
N ASP A 707 -11.60 -13.22 -10.56
CA ASP A 707 -11.61 -13.86 -11.87
C ASP A 707 -10.17 -14.08 -12.35
N VAL A 708 -9.75 -15.35 -12.37
CA VAL A 708 -8.38 -15.79 -12.71
C VAL A 708 -7.97 -15.34 -14.12
N TYR A 709 -8.95 -15.01 -14.98
CA TYR A 709 -8.72 -14.58 -16.36
C TYR A 709 -8.85 -13.06 -16.58
N SER A 710 -9.01 -12.27 -15.52
CA SER A 710 -9.23 -10.82 -15.61
C SER A 710 -8.06 -10.07 -16.27
N GLU A 711 -6.82 -10.51 -16.08
CA GLU A 711 -5.63 -9.91 -16.72
C GLU A 711 -5.61 -10.12 -18.24
N VAL A 712 -5.97 -11.33 -18.70
CA VAL A 712 -6.05 -11.64 -20.13
C VAL A 712 -7.17 -10.84 -20.80
N LYS A 713 -8.32 -10.71 -20.13
CA LYS A 713 -9.43 -9.86 -20.61
C LYS A 713 -9.00 -8.39 -20.73
N SER A 714 -8.25 -7.87 -19.75
CA SER A 714 -7.70 -6.51 -19.79
C SER A 714 -6.69 -6.33 -20.93
N LEU A 715 -5.79 -7.31 -21.11
CA LEU A 715 -4.79 -7.28 -22.17
C LEU A 715 -5.43 -7.24 -23.56
N LEU A 716 -6.45 -8.05 -23.81
CA LEU A 716 -7.19 -8.02 -25.08
C LEU A 716 -7.88 -6.67 -25.31
N ALA A 717 -8.46 -6.06 -24.27
CA ALA A 717 -9.04 -4.74 -24.37
C ALA A 717 -7.98 -3.65 -24.69
N ASP A 718 -6.80 -3.73 -24.08
CA ASP A 718 -5.68 -2.79 -24.31
C ASP A 718 -5.16 -2.85 -25.76
N TYR A 719 -5.21 -4.03 -26.40
CA TYR A 719 -4.86 -4.22 -27.81
C TYR A 719 -6.00 -3.86 -28.77
N GLY A 720 -7.13 -3.39 -28.23
CA GLY A 720 -8.23 -2.84 -29.01
C GLY A 720 -9.27 -3.86 -29.50
N TYR A 721 -9.30 -5.05 -28.90
CA TYR A 721 -10.36 -6.05 -29.09
C TYR A 721 -11.58 -5.71 -28.23
N ARG A 722 -12.78 -6.02 -28.71
CA ARG A 722 -13.99 -5.98 -27.88
C ARG A 722 -14.14 -7.32 -27.19
N VAL A 723 -13.96 -7.34 -25.87
CA VAL A 723 -13.98 -8.58 -25.09
C VAL A 723 -15.38 -8.83 -24.53
N THR A 724 -15.99 -9.94 -24.93
CA THR A 724 -17.27 -10.41 -24.38
C THR A 724 -17.00 -11.62 -23.49
N TYR A 725 -17.49 -11.61 -22.26
CA TYR A 725 -17.43 -12.79 -21.41
C TYR A 725 -18.68 -13.64 -21.61
N VAL A 726 -18.49 -14.95 -21.78
CA VAL A 726 -19.58 -15.92 -21.90
C VAL A 726 -19.47 -16.90 -20.74
N ASN A 727 -20.51 -16.96 -19.91
CA ASN A 727 -20.57 -17.90 -18.80
C ASN A 727 -20.91 -19.30 -19.32
N PRO A 728 -20.07 -20.33 -19.12
CA PRO A 728 -20.36 -21.68 -19.61
C PRO A 728 -21.58 -22.33 -18.94
N ARG A 729 -22.02 -21.83 -17.77
CA ARG A 729 -23.19 -22.33 -17.04
C ARG A 729 -24.49 -21.55 -17.33
N ASP A 730 -24.39 -20.39 -17.97
CA ASP A 730 -25.51 -19.58 -18.45
C ASP A 730 -25.10 -18.86 -19.75
N PRO A 731 -25.10 -19.55 -20.90
CA PRO A 731 -24.65 -19.00 -22.16
C PRO A 731 -25.74 -18.09 -22.75
N GLN A 732 -25.66 -16.80 -22.44
CA GLN A 732 -26.37 -15.74 -23.18
C GLN A 732 -25.39 -14.85 -23.95
#